data_AF-A0A351GJ04-F1
#
_entry.id   AF-A0A351GJ04-F1
#
_cell.length_a   1.000
_cell.length_b   1.000
_cell.length_c   1.000
_cell.angle_alpha   90.00
_cell.angle_beta   90.00
_cell.angle_gamma   90.00
#
_symmetry.space_group_name_H-M   'P 1'
#
loop_
_entity.id
_entity.type
_entity.pdbx_description
1 polymer ?
#
loop_
_entity_poly.entity_id
_entity_poly.type
_entity_poly.pdbx_seq_one_letter_code
_entity_poly.pdbx_strand_id
1 'polypeptide(L)'
;MLSKDDFTRHKHQSFFLRLKELAAGKAANPFEYKMVFFGGTGAVGGQAVIEVLESLVYIKSASIKSSNSKPQLVITGINKAQIEQFCSKLFQVFGKQRFDKIAEDGDESTLLFDGFLELHFKTLMAIPKFRVNLEDALAQINDKDEKIRYLISEASQTTSPFEAFINDIKIQFGLSPTEKLRAVFSGIPVPSVATYHFENIDILLERHGLSEGDTEKSIERSIKKEILKGLAEDFGDIKKHHAEEVLMAHTTSVGGMYQIINNEPVIKLGYAHSSLGDLLKEKQFYANELTIHYSNYGLKSLVTASAIGIDYIYQSSTLPLSSGVSRKFRYASEQGTLPFDLKVSQDKKGERLLNKIFPIQQIAASHPVVDSKGNPTEKTNLKFGNDKDNLPNLNVNYALRSGENGLFSLDNAHALYLNMKIASQEELAHVLVSNALLGDDEQKPWFDKNGICYYTQTDNSSLIFALLNNRKEFRRYQTSAFTTKSFQELGSSKHQAELHMHGLFILMHKLKNLDPKMVANQVTSKYKQQEVREFVDVNSPKLLLEDVVEYGKDIPTLAKNFTDLLAINSVEELASYTGFKGEIKGFIKTFFNGLYSIVSQTVRAITSLGTPIIYQDNAGKDAILAGPYFAPLDLVLSTNYTLIETIDAMCKEHMLERDQFINWLVCNNGFIDLRPNAILNTAKTYAGGLTDSITVLTDEPSFRKAINNLKLKNARNIEENYHYNTSGLLAYCGRITGLYEQLELFDLSLGTYNGWKALFPIDGNENHILIPGLVEAMRHYAEGLGKITGTEFLYPRYGYYIK
;
A
#
# COMPACT_ATOMS: atom_id res chain seq x y z
N MET A 1 4.33 -12.05 30.24
CA MET A 1 5.78 -12.24 30.49
C MET A 1 6.01 -13.72 30.73
N LEU A 2 6.92 -14.35 29.97
CA LEU A 2 7.31 -15.75 30.18
C LEU A 2 8.29 -15.84 31.37
N SER A 3 8.18 -16.90 32.16
CA SER A 3 9.01 -17.16 33.33
C SER A 3 10.22 -18.04 32.98
N LYS A 4 11.19 -18.14 33.91
CA LYS A 4 12.39 -18.98 33.75
C LYS A 4 12.06 -20.47 33.60
N ASP A 5 10.89 -20.91 34.08
CA ASP A 5 10.40 -22.28 33.98
C ASP A 5 9.84 -22.63 32.58
N ASP A 6 9.50 -21.63 31.77
CA ASP A 6 9.07 -21.86 30.37
C ASP A 6 10.25 -22.34 29.50
N PHE A 7 11.50 -22.06 29.90
CA PHE A 7 12.72 -22.47 29.19
C PHE A 7 13.21 -23.88 29.55
N THR A 8 12.67 -24.52 30.59
CA THR A 8 13.11 -25.87 31.03
C THR A 8 12.20 -26.99 30.52
N ARG A 9 10.95 -26.70 30.13
CA ARG A 9 10.01 -27.68 29.56
C ARG A 9 10.16 -27.93 28.06
N HIS A 10 10.62 -26.93 27.30
CA HIS A 10 10.67 -26.99 25.84
C HIS A 10 12.11 -26.83 25.35
N LYS A 11 12.70 -27.90 24.79
CA LYS A 11 14.00 -27.80 24.12
C LYS A 11 13.74 -27.45 22.67
N HIS A 12 13.81 -26.16 22.33
CA HIS A 12 13.77 -25.71 20.94
C HIS A 12 14.88 -26.41 20.14
N GLN A 13 14.49 -27.35 19.27
CA GLN A 13 15.40 -27.99 18.34
C GLN A 13 15.48 -27.14 17.07
N SER A 14 16.68 -26.85 16.58
CA SER A 14 16.82 -26.03 15.37
C SER A 14 16.24 -26.72 14.15
N PHE A 15 15.71 -25.93 13.21
CA PHE A 15 15.14 -26.42 11.95
C PHE A 15 16.10 -27.37 11.21
N PHE A 16 17.37 -27.00 11.08
CA PHE A 16 18.40 -27.83 10.42
C PHE A 16 18.69 -29.16 11.14
N LEU A 17 18.54 -29.22 12.47
CA LEU A 17 18.66 -30.49 13.19
C LEU A 17 17.47 -31.41 12.89
N ARG A 18 16.24 -30.86 12.84
CA ARG A 18 15.05 -31.64 12.44
C ARG A 18 15.14 -32.11 10.99
N LEU A 19 15.66 -31.27 10.07
CA LEU A 19 15.94 -31.71 8.69
C LEU A 19 16.97 -32.84 8.62
N LYS A 20 18.01 -32.80 9.48
CA LYS A 20 19.00 -33.87 9.56
C LYS A 20 18.38 -35.19 10.07
N GLU A 21 17.45 -35.12 11.00
CA GLU A 21 16.69 -36.28 11.47
C GLU A 21 15.77 -36.85 10.38
N LEU A 22 15.12 -35.97 9.61
CA LEU A 22 14.35 -36.37 8.42
C LEU A 22 15.25 -37.05 7.37
N ALA A 23 16.44 -36.50 7.12
CA ALA A 23 17.44 -37.07 6.21
C ALA A 23 17.96 -38.45 6.64
N ALA A 24 17.93 -38.75 7.94
CA ALA A 24 18.26 -40.05 8.50
C ALA A 24 17.15 -41.11 8.28
N GLY A 25 15.99 -40.71 7.74
CA GLY A 25 14.91 -41.63 7.34
C GLY A 25 14.17 -42.28 8.50
N LYS A 26 14.16 -41.67 9.70
CA LYS A 26 13.50 -42.23 10.88
C LYS A 26 11.97 -42.14 10.85
N ALA A 27 11.40 -41.20 10.11
CA ALA A 27 9.97 -40.89 10.10
C ALA A 27 9.30 -40.99 8.72
N ALA A 28 9.95 -40.49 7.66
CA ALA A 28 9.45 -40.51 6.28
C ALA A 28 10.62 -40.43 5.28
N ASN A 29 10.37 -40.76 4.01
CA ASN A 29 11.34 -40.61 2.92
C ASN A 29 11.14 -39.26 2.18
N PRO A 30 11.94 -38.21 2.46
CA PRO A 30 11.77 -36.90 1.82
C PRO A 30 12.05 -36.91 0.31
N PHE A 31 12.71 -37.95 -0.21
CA PHE A 31 12.98 -38.09 -1.65
C PHE A 31 11.79 -38.63 -2.46
N GLU A 32 10.69 -39.00 -1.80
CA GLU A 32 9.43 -39.39 -2.44
C GLU A 32 8.36 -38.29 -2.37
N TYR A 33 8.69 -37.17 -1.73
CA TYR A 33 7.74 -36.07 -1.55
C TYR A 33 7.31 -35.49 -2.88
N LYS A 34 5.99 -35.38 -3.02
CA LYS A 34 5.31 -34.68 -4.09
C LYS A 34 4.54 -33.52 -3.47
N MET A 35 4.81 -32.30 -3.92
CA MET A 35 4.20 -31.08 -3.39
C MET A 35 3.67 -30.20 -4.51
N VAL A 36 2.60 -29.47 -4.24
CA VAL A 36 1.98 -28.54 -5.20
C VAL A 36 1.93 -27.14 -4.62
N PHE A 37 2.34 -26.14 -5.40
CA PHE A 37 2.33 -24.74 -5.04
C PHE A 37 1.37 -23.98 -5.95
N PHE A 38 0.16 -23.77 -5.46
CA PHE A 38 -0.78 -22.82 -6.07
C PHE A 38 -0.25 -21.40 -5.89
N GLY A 39 -0.07 -20.66 -6.98
CA GLY A 39 0.60 -19.35 -6.94
C GLY A 39 2.09 -19.46 -6.60
N GLY A 40 2.74 -20.56 -6.99
CA GLY A 40 4.15 -20.83 -6.73
C GLY A 40 5.12 -19.87 -7.43
N THR A 41 4.65 -18.99 -8.31
CA THR A 41 5.44 -17.87 -8.87
C THR A 41 5.25 -16.55 -8.10
N GLY A 42 4.36 -16.51 -7.10
CA GLY A 42 4.05 -15.33 -6.31
C GLY A 42 5.05 -15.07 -5.18
N ALA A 43 4.78 -14.04 -4.40
CA ALA A 43 5.59 -13.59 -3.25
C ALA A 43 5.91 -14.72 -2.24
N VAL A 44 4.92 -15.13 -1.46
CA VAL A 44 5.09 -16.17 -0.43
C VAL A 44 5.21 -17.56 -1.06
N GLY A 45 4.40 -17.86 -2.08
CA GLY A 45 4.43 -19.16 -2.76
C GLY A 45 5.79 -19.46 -3.42
N GLY A 46 6.36 -18.48 -4.14
CA GLY A 46 7.67 -18.63 -4.76
C GLY A 46 8.83 -18.65 -3.77
N GLN A 47 8.72 -17.93 -2.65
CA GLN A 47 9.70 -18.04 -1.58
C GLN A 47 9.63 -19.41 -0.87
N ALA A 48 8.43 -19.97 -0.69
CA ALA A 48 8.25 -21.33 -0.17
C ALA A 48 8.87 -22.38 -1.10
N VAL A 49 8.78 -22.20 -2.43
CA VAL A 49 9.51 -23.04 -3.38
C VAL A 49 11.02 -22.97 -3.12
N ILE A 50 11.60 -21.76 -3.09
CA ILE A 50 13.04 -21.55 -2.84
C ILE A 50 13.50 -22.24 -1.56
N GLU A 51 12.76 -22.08 -0.47
CA GLU A 51 13.12 -22.62 0.84
C GLU A 51 12.96 -24.16 0.91
N VAL A 52 12.02 -24.74 0.15
CA VAL A 52 11.95 -26.20 -0.05
C VAL A 52 13.15 -26.70 -0.86
N LEU A 53 13.57 -25.99 -1.91
CA LEU A 53 14.77 -26.36 -2.68
C LEU A 53 16.01 -26.39 -1.78
N GLU A 54 16.22 -25.35 -0.98
CA GLU A 54 17.34 -25.28 -0.02
C GLU A 54 17.28 -26.41 1.01
N SER A 55 16.10 -26.66 1.57
CA SER A 55 15.88 -27.73 2.54
C SER A 55 16.16 -29.11 1.96
N LEU A 56 15.73 -29.39 0.72
CA LEU A 56 15.96 -30.68 0.05
C LEU A 56 17.44 -30.87 -0.33
N VAL A 57 18.15 -29.81 -0.73
CA VAL A 57 19.60 -29.86 -0.97
C VAL A 57 20.36 -30.16 0.33
N TYR A 58 19.96 -29.53 1.44
CA TYR A 58 20.52 -29.82 2.75
C TYR A 58 20.24 -31.27 3.17
N ILE A 59 19.01 -31.76 3.02
CA ILE A 59 18.62 -33.15 3.30
C ILE A 59 19.45 -34.12 2.47
N LYS A 60 19.61 -33.89 1.16
CA LYS A 60 20.45 -34.72 0.27
C LYS A 60 21.88 -34.80 0.78
N SER A 61 22.45 -33.66 1.16
CA SER A 61 23.82 -33.58 1.66
C SER A 61 24.00 -34.25 3.03
N ALA A 62 22.97 -34.21 3.88
CA ALA A 62 22.97 -34.79 5.21
C ALA A 62 22.59 -36.28 5.22
N SER A 63 22.03 -36.80 4.14
CA SER A 63 21.59 -38.20 4.08
C SER A 63 22.77 -39.15 3.98
N ILE A 64 22.70 -40.22 4.77
CA ILE A 64 23.73 -41.27 4.84
C ILE A 64 23.50 -42.32 3.73
N LYS A 65 22.32 -42.31 3.09
CA LYS A 65 21.93 -43.25 2.04
C LYS A 65 21.59 -42.48 0.75
N SER A 66 22.13 -42.95 -0.37
CA SER A 66 21.69 -42.48 -1.68
C SER A 66 20.26 -42.96 -1.96
N SER A 67 19.36 -42.04 -2.31
CA SER A 67 18.02 -42.37 -2.79
C SER A 67 17.99 -42.36 -4.33
N ASN A 68 17.29 -43.33 -4.91
CA ASN A 68 16.97 -43.34 -6.35
C ASN A 68 15.68 -42.59 -6.67
N SER A 69 14.87 -42.28 -5.66
CA SER A 69 13.64 -41.51 -5.80
C SER A 69 13.96 -40.03 -5.98
N LYS A 70 13.19 -39.36 -6.84
CA LYS A 70 13.29 -37.92 -7.09
C LYS A 70 12.06 -37.23 -6.50
N PRO A 71 12.23 -36.27 -5.58
CA PRO A 71 11.11 -35.44 -5.16
C PRO A 71 10.61 -34.64 -6.36
N GLN A 72 9.31 -34.31 -6.35
CA GLN A 72 8.64 -33.60 -7.44
C GLN A 72 7.84 -32.42 -6.89
N LEU A 73 8.09 -31.23 -7.43
CA LEU A 73 7.36 -30.01 -7.06
C LEU A 73 6.58 -29.50 -8.27
N VAL A 74 5.28 -29.28 -8.11
CA VAL A 74 4.44 -28.61 -9.12
C VAL A 74 4.31 -27.13 -8.74
N ILE A 75 4.73 -26.25 -9.62
CA ILE A 75 4.80 -24.80 -9.38
C ILE A 75 3.88 -24.12 -10.38
N THR A 76 2.84 -23.45 -9.89
CA THR A 76 1.85 -22.82 -10.78
C THR A 76 2.06 -21.32 -10.94
N GLY A 77 1.83 -20.81 -12.15
CA GLY A 77 1.72 -19.38 -12.47
C GLY A 77 0.47 -19.09 -13.31
N ILE A 78 0.09 -17.82 -13.48
CA ILE A 78 -1.12 -17.47 -14.27
C ILE A 78 -0.88 -17.64 -15.78
N ASN A 79 0.35 -17.41 -16.23
CA ASN A 79 0.77 -17.51 -17.62
C ASN A 79 2.27 -17.78 -17.74
N LYS A 80 2.72 -18.07 -18.96
CA LYS A 80 4.12 -18.34 -19.29
C LYS A 80 5.08 -17.22 -18.87
N ALA A 81 4.71 -15.95 -19.08
CA ALA A 81 5.59 -14.83 -18.75
C ALA A 81 5.91 -14.74 -17.24
N GLN A 82 4.92 -15.01 -16.37
CA GLN A 82 5.16 -15.09 -14.92
C GLN A 82 6.05 -16.28 -14.54
N ILE A 83 5.84 -17.43 -15.18
CA ILE A 83 6.67 -18.62 -14.97
C ILE A 83 8.11 -18.32 -15.36
N GLU A 84 8.35 -17.76 -16.55
CA GLU A 84 9.70 -17.39 -17.04
C GLU A 84 10.39 -16.36 -16.14
N GLN A 85 9.64 -15.38 -15.63
CA GLN A 85 10.14 -14.41 -14.67
C GLN A 85 10.59 -15.09 -13.36
N PHE A 86 9.81 -16.05 -12.87
CA PHE A 86 10.16 -16.79 -11.66
C PHE A 86 11.33 -17.76 -11.89
N CYS A 87 11.39 -18.46 -13.04
CA CYS A 87 12.56 -19.26 -13.43
C CYS A 87 13.83 -18.40 -13.47
N SER A 88 13.74 -17.18 -13.99
CA SER A 88 14.86 -16.23 -13.99
C SER A 88 15.32 -15.88 -12.57
N LYS A 89 14.37 -15.72 -11.62
CA LYS A 89 14.68 -15.53 -10.20
C LYS A 89 15.41 -16.77 -9.61
N LEU A 90 14.94 -17.98 -9.89
CA LEU A 90 15.60 -19.22 -9.44
C LEU A 90 17.03 -19.32 -9.99
N PHE A 91 17.26 -18.96 -11.24
CA PHE A 91 18.60 -18.95 -11.84
C PHE A 91 19.53 -17.91 -11.21
N GLN A 92 19.00 -16.77 -10.78
CA GLN A 92 19.78 -15.77 -10.05
C GLN A 92 20.16 -16.25 -8.65
N VAL A 93 19.24 -16.91 -7.94
CA VAL A 93 19.46 -17.39 -6.57
C VAL A 93 20.41 -18.58 -6.53
N PHE A 94 20.18 -19.60 -7.38
CA PHE A 94 20.92 -20.86 -7.31
C PHE A 94 22.01 -21.01 -8.37
N GLY A 95 21.97 -20.22 -9.44
CA GLY A 95 22.82 -20.37 -10.63
C GLY A 95 22.18 -21.27 -11.70
N LYS A 96 22.09 -20.75 -12.94
CA LYS A 96 21.46 -21.44 -14.08
C LYS A 96 22.01 -22.85 -14.34
N GLN A 97 23.29 -23.07 -14.11
CA GLN A 97 23.99 -24.34 -14.33
C GLN A 97 23.49 -25.51 -13.48
N ARG A 98 22.70 -25.24 -12.44
CA ARG A 98 22.09 -26.28 -11.58
C ARG A 98 20.75 -26.78 -12.14
N PHE A 99 20.30 -26.27 -13.28
CA PHE A 99 19.01 -26.59 -13.87
C PHE A 99 19.16 -27.15 -15.27
N ASP A 100 18.64 -28.35 -15.48
CA ASP A 100 18.52 -28.97 -16.80
C ASP A 100 17.06 -28.99 -17.25
N LYS A 101 16.77 -28.58 -18.48
CA LYS A 101 15.41 -28.65 -19.02
C LYS A 101 15.10 -30.08 -19.47
N ILE A 102 14.11 -30.71 -18.83
CA ILE A 102 13.70 -32.09 -19.12
C ILE A 102 12.59 -32.12 -20.17
N ALA A 103 11.62 -31.20 -20.06
CA ALA A 103 10.46 -31.13 -20.94
C ALA A 103 9.94 -29.70 -21.08
N GLU A 104 9.25 -29.41 -22.19
CA GLU A 104 8.45 -28.21 -22.39
C GLU A 104 7.32 -28.53 -23.37
N ASP A 105 6.12 -28.07 -23.02
CA ASP A 105 4.93 -28.18 -23.85
C ASP A 105 4.10 -26.90 -23.68
N GLY A 106 4.05 -26.07 -24.73
CA GLY A 106 3.38 -24.78 -24.72
C GLY A 106 3.85 -23.85 -23.59
N ASP A 107 2.97 -23.65 -22.61
CA ASP A 107 3.20 -22.78 -21.45
C ASP A 107 3.72 -23.55 -20.21
N GLU A 108 3.87 -24.87 -20.31
CA GLU A 108 4.36 -25.74 -19.24
C GLU A 108 5.81 -26.17 -19.49
N SER A 109 6.56 -26.41 -18.41
CA SER A 109 7.92 -26.92 -18.53
C SER A 109 8.36 -27.71 -17.30
N THR A 110 9.27 -28.66 -17.49
CA THR A 110 9.88 -29.42 -16.40
C THR A 110 11.38 -29.18 -16.37
N LEU A 111 11.90 -28.74 -15.22
CA LEU A 111 13.33 -28.57 -14.96
C LEU A 111 13.82 -29.60 -13.93
N LEU A 112 15.03 -30.12 -14.12
CA LEU A 112 15.76 -30.91 -13.15
C LEU A 112 16.73 -30.01 -12.37
N PHE A 113 16.52 -29.87 -11.08
CA PHE A 113 17.41 -29.13 -10.20
C PHE A 113 18.42 -30.09 -9.54
N ASP A 114 19.71 -29.74 -9.62
CA ASP A 114 20.83 -30.48 -9.01
C ASP A 114 20.89 -31.99 -9.36
N GLY A 115 20.33 -32.35 -10.51
CA GLY A 115 20.26 -33.72 -10.99
C GLY A 115 19.32 -34.65 -10.22
N PHE A 116 18.55 -34.16 -9.23
CA PHE A 116 17.75 -35.04 -8.36
C PHE A 116 16.31 -34.58 -8.06
N LEU A 117 15.97 -33.32 -8.31
CA LEU A 117 14.66 -32.76 -7.97
C LEU A 117 13.95 -32.25 -9.22
N GLU A 118 12.73 -32.71 -9.46
CA GLU A 118 11.94 -32.29 -10.63
C GLU A 118 11.01 -31.12 -10.28
N LEU A 119 11.08 -30.07 -11.09
CA LEU A 119 10.27 -28.86 -10.97
C LEU A 119 9.34 -28.78 -12.18
N HIS A 120 8.05 -29.02 -11.95
CA HIS A 120 7.00 -29.00 -12.97
C HIS A 120 6.28 -27.66 -12.94
N PHE A 121 6.60 -26.77 -13.87
CA PHE A 121 5.94 -25.48 -14.03
C PHE A 121 4.68 -25.63 -14.87
N LYS A 122 3.54 -25.18 -14.33
CA LYS A 122 2.23 -25.30 -14.98
C LYS A 122 1.45 -23.99 -14.90
N THR A 123 0.58 -23.76 -15.88
CA THR A 123 -0.35 -22.63 -15.83
C THR A 123 -1.62 -23.03 -15.08
N LEU A 124 -2.11 -22.15 -14.19
CA LEU A 124 -3.39 -22.34 -13.51
C LEU A 124 -4.17 -21.03 -13.47
N MET A 125 -5.33 -21.04 -14.11
CA MET A 125 -6.34 -20.00 -13.99
C MET A 125 -7.53 -20.56 -13.20
N ALA A 126 -7.38 -20.59 -11.88
CA ALA A 126 -8.39 -21.17 -10.97
C ALA A 126 -9.48 -20.14 -10.65
N ILE A 127 -10.38 -19.91 -11.60
CA ILE A 127 -11.58 -19.10 -11.40
C ILE A 127 -12.76 -20.08 -11.27
N PRO A 128 -13.38 -20.22 -10.07
CA PRO A 128 -14.62 -20.97 -9.94
C PRO A 128 -15.66 -20.47 -10.93
N LYS A 129 -16.60 -21.31 -11.34
CA LYS A 129 -17.68 -20.89 -12.24
C LYS A 129 -19.03 -21.23 -11.62
N PHE A 130 -20.00 -20.33 -11.83
CA PHE A 130 -21.40 -20.67 -11.64
C PHE A 130 -21.80 -21.72 -12.68
N ARG A 131 -22.73 -22.61 -12.32
CA ARG A 131 -23.18 -23.69 -13.22
C ARG A 131 -24.09 -23.19 -14.34
N VAL A 132 -24.62 -21.98 -14.17
CA VAL A 132 -25.60 -21.35 -15.05
C VAL A 132 -25.21 -19.89 -15.33
N ASN A 133 -25.80 -19.29 -16.37
CA ASN A 133 -25.75 -17.86 -16.58
C ASN A 133 -26.73 -17.16 -15.62
N LEU A 134 -26.19 -16.45 -14.62
CA LEU A 134 -27.01 -15.82 -13.58
C LEU A 134 -27.94 -14.72 -14.12
N GLU A 135 -27.52 -13.94 -15.12
CA GLU A 135 -28.34 -12.87 -15.70
C GLU A 135 -29.59 -13.44 -16.38
N ASP A 136 -29.40 -14.49 -17.20
CA ASP A 136 -30.51 -15.16 -17.91
C ASP A 136 -31.47 -15.82 -16.92
N ALA A 137 -30.96 -16.43 -15.85
CA ALA A 137 -31.77 -17.08 -14.83
C ALA A 137 -32.59 -16.06 -14.00
N LEU A 138 -31.98 -14.95 -13.58
CA LEU A 138 -32.65 -13.92 -12.80
C LEU A 138 -33.72 -13.16 -13.59
N ALA A 139 -33.59 -13.06 -14.91
CA ALA A 139 -34.62 -12.47 -15.77
C ALA A 139 -35.93 -13.27 -15.77
N GLN A 140 -35.90 -14.56 -15.41
CA GLN A 140 -37.07 -15.44 -15.37
C GLN A 140 -37.78 -15.46 -14.01
N ILE A 141 -37.17 -14.86 -12.99
CA ILE A 141 -37.72 -14.78 -11.63
C ILE A 141 -38.30 -13.38 -11.43
N ASN A 142 -39.52 -13.27 -10.90
CA ASN A 142 -40.18 -11.97 -10.70
C ASN A 142 -40.04 -11.46 -9.26
N ASP A 143 -40.03 -12.36 -8.28
CA ASP A 143 -39.98 -11.99 -6.85
C ASP A 143 -38.55 -11.69 -6.38
N LYS A 144 -38.41 -10.65 -5.55
CA LYS A 144 -37.10 -10.18 -5.04
C LYS A 144 -36.48 -11.22 -4.09
N ASP A 145 -37.25 -11.79 -3.18
CA ASP A 145 -36.74 -12.76 -2.21
C ASP A 145 -36.39 -14.09 -2.89
N GLU A 146 -37.15 -14.48 -3.90
CA GLU A 146 -36.86 -15.66 -4.72
C GLU A 146 -35.55 -15.51 -5.50
N LYS A 147 -35.28 -14.32 -6.07
CA LYS A 147 -33.97 -14.01 -6.70
C LYS A 147 -32.81 -14.14 -5.71
N ILE A 148 -32.98 -13.61 -4.50
CA ILE A 148 -31.95 -13.67 -3.46
C ILE A 148 -31.68 -15.12 -3.05
N ARG A 149 -32.73 -15.91 -2.77
CA ARG A 149 -32.59 -17.33 -2.44
C ARG A 149 -31.92 -18.12 -3.57
N TYR A 150 -32.26 -17.81 -4.82
CA TYR A 150 -31.66 -18.43 -5.99
C TYR A 150 -30.16 -18.13 -6.08
N LEU A 151 -29.76 -16.86 -5.93
CA LEU A 151 -28.36 -16.45 -5.92
C LEU A 151 -27.54 -17.14 -4.81
N ILE A 152 -28.08 -17.24 -3.59
CA ILE A 152 -27.44 -17.94 -2.48
C ILE A 152 -27.27 -19.44 -2.82
N SER A 153 -28.29 -20.07 -3.39
CA SER A 153 -28.24 -21.47 -3.81
C SER A 153 -27.18 -21.71 -4.89
N GLU A 154 -27.14 -20.89 -5.94
CA GLU A 154 -26.13 -21.03 -7.00
C GLU A 154 -24.71 -20.71 -6.51
N ALA A 155 -24.56 -19.74 -5.62
CA ALA A 155 -23.29 -19.42 -4.96
C ALA A 155 -22.71 -20.61 -4.17
N SER A 156 -23.58 -21.45 -3.59
CA SER A 156 -23.18 -22.65 -2.87
C SER A 156 -22.74 -23.82 -3.77
N GLN A 157 -22.88 -23.69 -5.10
CA GLN A 157 -22.67 -24.77 -6.07
C GLN A 157 -21.57 -24.46 -7.09
N THR A 158 -20.67 -23.51 -6.80
CA THR A 158 -19.54 -23.21 -7.69
C THR A 158 -18.67 -24.43 -7.95
N THR A 159 -18.03 -24.49 -9.12
CA THR A 159 -17.08 -25.57 -9.46
C THR A 159 -15.86 -25.58 -8.52
N SER A 160 -15.19 -26.74 -8.39
CA SER A 160 -13.96 -26.96 -7.59
C SER A 160 -12.69 -27.04 -8.46
N PRO A 161 -12.17 -25.91 -9.01
CA PRO A 161 -11.04 -25.93 -9.93
C PRO A 161 -9.71 -26.38 -9.28
N PHE A 162 -9.52 -26.18 -7.98
CA PHE A 162 -8.27 -26.54 -7.32
C PHE A 162 -8.17 -28.05 -7.12
N GLU A 163 -9.23 -28.69 -6.62
CA GLU A 163 -9.29 -30.14 -6.44
C GLU A 163 -9.21 -30.86 -7.79
N ALA A 164 -9.92 -30.37 -8.82
CA ALA A 164 -9.84 -30.90 -10.16
C ALA A 164 -8.40 -30.89 -10.70
N PHE A 165 -7.67 -29.78 -10.49
CA PHE A 165 -6.26 -29.69 -10.86
C PHE A 165 -5.40 -30.72 -10.10
N ILE A 166 -5.61 -30.88 -8.79
CA ILE A 166 -4.85 -31.87 -8.00
C ILE A 166 -5.11 -33.31 -8.49
N ASN A 167 -6.36 -33.63 -8.85
CA ASN A 167 -6.69 -34.93 -9.43
C ASN A 167 -5.92 -35.20 -10.72
N ASP A 168 -5.88 -34.21 -11.63
CA ASP A 168 -5.12 -34.33 -12.88
C ASP A 168 -3.61 -34.52 -12.61
N ILE A 169 -3.05 -33.82 -11.63
CA ILE A 169 -1.65 -34.00 -11.21
C ILE A 169 -1.39 -35.40 -10.65
N LYS A 170 -2.30 -35.94 -9.82
CA LYS A 170 -2.18 -37.30 -9.30
C LYS A 170 -2.16 -38.33 -10.44
N ILE A 171 -3.03 -38.15 -11.43
CA ILE A 171 -3.06 -39.01 -12.63
C ILE A 171 -1.74 -38.91 -13.40
N GLN A 172 -1.23 -37.70 -13.64
CA GLN A 172 0.04 -37.48 -14.35
C GLN A 172 1.24 -38.10 -13.61
N PHE A 173 1.23 -38.09 -12.29
CA PHE A 173 2.26 -38.72 -11.47
C PHE A 173 2.05 -40.22 -11.21
N GLY A 174 1.00 -40.82 -11.78
CA GLY A 174 0.68 -42.23 -11.63
C GLY A 174 0.31 -42.62 -10.20
N LEU A 175 -0.18 -41.67 -9.39
CA LEU A 175 -0.60 -41.90 -8.02
C LEU A 175 -1.98 -42.55 -7.99
N SER A 176 -2.15 -43.54 -7.12
CA SER A 176 -3.44 -44.13 -6.84
C SER A 176 -4.40 -43.12 -6.18
N PRO A 177 -5.72 -43.31 -6.26
CA PRO A 177 -6.69 -42.43 -5.62
C PRO A 177 -6.47 -42.26 -4.11
N THR A 178 -5.95 -43.27 -3.43
CA THR A 178 -5.68 -43.27 -1.99
C THR A 178 -4.35 -42.63 -1.59
N GLU A 179 -3.40 -42.51 -2.52
CA GLU A 179 -2.13 -41.86 -2.23
C GLU A 179 -2.32 -40.34 -2.11
N LYS A 180 -1.64 -39.76 -1.10
CA LYS A 180 -1.70 -38.34 -0.81
C LYS A 180 -0.39 -37.66 -1.21
N LEU A 181 -0.52 -36.44 -1.71
CA LEU A 181 0.60 -35.51 -1.82
C LEU A 181 1.07 -35.15 -0.42
N ARG A 182 2.37 -34.87 -0.27
CA ARG A 182 2.94 -34.50 1.03
C ARG A 182 2.35 -33.18 1.53
N ALA A 183 2.30 -32.18 0.65
CA ALA A 183 1.74 -30.88 0.99
C ALA A 183 1.21 -30.16 -0.25
N VAL A 184 0.14 -29.39 -0.07
CA VAL A 184 -0.32 -28.38 -1.02
C VAL A 184 -0.25 -27.02 -0.36
N PHE A 185 0.42 -26.08 -1.03
CA PHE A 185 0.52 -24.69 -0.62
C PHE A 185 -0.43 -23.85 -1.44
N SER A 186 -1.24 -23.03 -0.78
CA SER A 186 -1.95 -21.92 -1.43
C SER A 186 -1.23 -20.62 -1.14
N GLY A 187 -0.36 -20.22 -2.07
CA GLY A 187 0.26 -18.90 -2.13
C GLY A 187 -0.55 -17.89 -2.94
N ILE A 188 -1.78 -18.24 -3.32
CA ILE A 188 -2.70 -17.35 -4.04
C ILE A 188 -3.54 -16.59 -3.00
N PRO A 189 -3.72 -15.27 -3.17
CA PRO A 189 -4.68 -14.51 -2.38
C PRO A 189 -6.10 -14.94 -2.74
N VAL A 190 -6.65 -15.94 -2.05
CA VAL A 190 -8.00 -16.49 -2.32
C VAL A 190 -9.09 -15.40 -2.32
N PRO A 191 -9.07 -14.38 -1.44
CA PRO A 191 -10.00 -13.25 -1.57
C PRO A 191 -9.90 -12.49 -2.89
N SER A 192 -8.71 -12.38 -3.48
CA SER A 192 -8.55 -11.76 -4.81
C SER A 192 -9.16 -12.62 -5.92
N VAL A 193 -9.12 -13.95 -5.79
CA VAL A 193 -9.84 -14.86 -6.68
C VAL A 193 -11.36 -14.68 -6.52
N ALA A 194 -11.83 -14.59 -5.27
CA ALA A 194 -13.25 -14.35 -4.97
C ALA A 194 -13.75 -12.98 -5.49
N THR A 195 -12.88 -11.96 -5.54
CA THR A 195 -13.25 -10.61 -5.98
C THR A 195 -13.82 -10.58 -7.40
N TYR A 196 -13.36 -11.45 -8.30
CA TYR A 196 -13.95 -11.58 -9.65
C TYR A 196 -15.43 -11.93 -9.62
N HIS A 197 -15.85 -12.77 -8.66
CA HIS A 197 -17.25 -13.10 -8.48
C HIS A 197 -18.00 -11.99 -7.76
N PHE A 198 -17.35 -11.35 -6.78
CA PHE A 198 -17.97 -10.27 -6.01
C PHE A 198 -18.40 -9.12 -6.92
N GLU A 199 -17.54 -8.67 -7.84
CA GLU A 199 -17.87 -7.60 -8.79
C GLU A 199 -19.05 -7.98 -9.70
N ASN A 200 -19.11 -9.23 -10.18
CA ASN A 200 -20.23 -9.70 -11.00
C ASN A 200 -21.54 -9.75 -10.19
N ILE A 201 -21.48 -10.18 -8.93
CA ILE A 201 -22.64 -10.18 -8.03
C ILE A 201 -23.09 -8.74 -7.75
N ASP A 202 -22.18 -7.80 -7.51
CA ASP A 202 -22.52 -6.41 -7.24
C ASP A 202 -23.28 -5.78 -8.42
N ILE A 203 -22.80 -6.01 -9.64
CA ILE A 203 -23.46 -5.57 -10.88
C ILE A 203 -24.85 -6.21 -11.02
N LEU A 204 -24.98 -7.52 -10.76
CA LEU A 204 -26.25 -8.23 -10.84
C LEU A 204 -27.27 -7.70 -9.81
N LEU A 205 -26.81 -7.45 -8.58
CA LEU A 205 -27.67 -6.91 -7.52
C LEU A 205 -28.20 -5.52 -7.87
N GLU A 206 -27.33 -4.65 -8.41
CA GLU A 206 -27.71 -3.30 -8.84
C GLU A 206 -28.69 -3.33 -10.02
N ARG A 207 -28.37 -4.07 -11.09
CA ARG A 207 -29.22 -4.16 -12.29
C ARG A 207 -30.63 -4.70 -12.02
N HIS A 208 -30.77 -5.59 -11.04
CA HIS A 208 -32.06 -6.18 -10.68
C HIS A 208 -32.76 -5.48 -9.50
N GLY A 209 -32.27 -4.33 -9.04
CA GLY A 209 -32.87 -3.58 -7.92
C GLY A 209 -32.85 -4.33 -6.59
N LEU A 210 -31.97 -5.33 -6.45
CA LEU A 210 -31.89 -6.18 -5.27
C LEU A 210 -31.26 -5.44 -4.08
N SER A 211 -30.37 -4.48 -4.37
CA SER A 211 -29.70 -3.65 -3.36
C SER A 211 -30.58 -2.54 -2.77
N GLU A 212 -31.75 -2.26 -3.34
CA GLU A 212 -32.63 -1.19 -2.85
C GLU A 212 -33.12 -1.50 -1.42
N GLY A 213 -32.81 -0.60 -0.48
CA GLY A 213 -33.19 -0.71 0.94
C GLY A 213 -32.23 -1.52 1.82
N ASP A 214 -31.19 -2.16 1.26
CA ASP A 214 -30.20 -2.94 2.03
C ASP A 214 -29.00 -2.09 2.46
N THR A 215 -29.24 -1.16 3.38
CA THR A 215 -28.21 -0.22 3.86
C THR A 215 -27.04 -0.90 4.57
N GLU A 216 -27.20 -2.14 5.05
CA GLU A 216 -26.15 -2.91 5.75
C GLU A 216 -25.44 -3.94 4.86
N LYS A 217 -25.77 -3.99 3.56
CA LYS A 217 -25.24 -4.97 2.60
C LYS A 217 -25.46 -6.42 3.06
N SER A 218 -26.55 -6.68 3.78
CA SER A 218 -26.88 -8.00 4.33
C SER A 218 -27.09 -9.05 3.23
N ILE A 219 -27.74 -8.66 2.13
CA ILE A 219 -28.01 -9.52 0.97
C ILE A 219 -26.70 -9.82 0.24
N GLU A 220 -25.94 -8.77 -0.08
CA GLU A 220 -24.63 -8.87 -0.74
C GLU A 220 -23.69 -9.80 0.06
N ARG A 221 -23.60 -9.60 1.38
CA ARG A 221 -22.77 -10.43 2.27
C ARG A 221 -23.22 -11.88 2.30
N SER A 222 -24.53 -12.16 2.30
CA SER A 222 -25.05 -13.53 2.33
C SER A 222 -24.62 -14.36 1.12
N ILE A 223 -24.66 -13.77 -0.08
CA ILE A 223 -24.25 -14.42 -1.33
C ILE A 223 -22.74 -14.59 -1.37
N LYS A 224 -21.99 -13.52 -1.07
CA LYS A 224 -20.52 -13.52 -1.10
C LYS A 224 -19.91 -14.51 -0.09
N LYS A 225 -20.57 -14.74 1.06
CA LYS A 225 -20.16 -15.76 2.04
C LYS A 225 -20.23 -17.18 1.47
N GLU A 226 -21.29 -17.56 0.76
CA GLU A 226 -21.39 -18.90 0.16
C GLU A 226 -20.31 -19.14 -0.90
N ILE A 227 -19.94 -18.11 -1.67
CA ILE A 227 -18.82 -18.20 -2.63
C ILE A 227 -17.49 -18.47 -1.90
N LEU A 228 -17.23 -17.77 -0.79
CA LEU A 228 -16.02 -17.98 0.02
C LEU A 228 -16.00 -19.37 0.66
N LYS A 229 -17.15 -19.85 1.11
CA LYS A 229 -17.31 -21.19 1.66
C LYS A 229 -17.02 -22.26 0.61
N GLY A 230 -17.58 -22.15 -0.61
CA GLY A 230 -17.30 -23.09 -1.70
C GLY A 230 -15.82 -23.12 -2.10
N LEU A 231 -15.16 -21.94 -2.11
CA LEU A 231 -13.71 -21.86 -2.31
C LEU A 231 -12.91 -22.55 -1.19
N ALA A 232 -13.32 -22.38 0.07
CA ALA A 232 -12.67 -23.06 1.19
C ALA A 232 -12.92 -24.57 1.20
N GLU A 233 -14.11 -25.01 0.77
CA GLU A 233 -14.49 -26.41 0.62
C GLU A 233 -13.61 -27.12 -0.43
N ASP A 234 -13.32 -26.47 -1.56
CA ASP A 234 -12.40 -26.98 -2.59
C ASP A 234 -11.02 -27.37 -1.99
N PHE A 235 -10.45 -26.48 -1.16
CA PHE A 235 -9.22 -26.81 -0.41
C PHE A 235 -9.43 -27.85 0.69
N GLY A 236 -10.60 -27.86 1.33
CA GLY A 236 -11.03 -28.88 2.29
C GLY A 236 -11.04 -30.29 1.68
N ASP A 237 -11.57 -30.43 0.47
CA ASP A 237 -11.59 -31.69 -0.27
C ASP A 237 -10.18 -32.13 -0.65
N ILE A 238 -9.28 -31.20 -1.02
CA ILE A 238 -7.85 -31.50 -1.18
C ILE A 238 -7.25 -32.05 0.12
N LYS A 239 -7.48 -31.40 1.27
CA LYS A 239 -6.95 -31.85 2.57
C LYS A 239 -7.50 -33.23 2.95
N LYS A 240 -8.79 -33.47 2.70
CA LYS A 240 -9.46 -34.71 3.05
C LYS A 240 -9.02 -35.87 2.16
N HIS A 241 -8.96 -35.67 0.85
CA HIS A 241 -8.82 -36.75 -0.12
C HIS A 241 -7.44 -36.85 -0.79
N HIS A 242 -6.73 -35.73 -0.96
CA HIS A 242 -5.59 -35.69 -1.89
C HIS A 242 -4.25 -35.30 -1.29
N ALA A 243 -4.22 -34.65 -0.12
CA ALA A 243 -2.99 -34.19 0.50
C ALA A 243 -2.94 -34.48 2.00
N GLU A 244 -1.74 -34.70 2.53
CA GLU A 244 -1.52 -34.83 3.98
C GLU A 244 -1.63 -33.47 4.66
N GLU A 245 -1.08 -32.42 4.05
CA GLU A 245 -1.16 -31.05 4.54
C GLU A 245 -1.62 -30.07 3.46
N VAL A 246 -2.44 -29.10 3.87
CA VAL A 246 -2.86 -27.97 3.06
C VAL A 246 -2.58 -26.70 3.84
N LEU A 247 -1.73 -25.87 3.27
CA LEU A 247 -1.13 -24.71 3.92
C LEU A 247 -1.54 -23.43 3.18
N MET A 248 -2.31 -22.58 3.85
CA MET A 248 -2.86 -21.36 3.26
C MET A 248 -2.02 -20.16 3.68
N ALA A 249 -1.44 -19.45 2.71
CA ALA A 249 -0.88 -18.13 2.93
C ALA A 249 -2.02 -17.10 2.84
N HIS A 250 -2.64 -16.78 3.98
CA HIS A 250 -3.73 -15.80 4.04
C HIS A 250 -3.20 -14.39 4.27
N THR A 251 -2.50 -13.88 3.25
CA THR A 251 -1.77 -12.59 3.24
C THR A 251 -2.67 -11.38 2.94
N THR A 252 -3.90 -11.63 2.48
CA THR A 252 -4.91 -10.61 2.22
C THR A 252 -5.67 -10.17 3.45
N SER A 253 -5.55 -10.91 4.54
CA SER A 253 -6.12 -10.49 5.80
C SER A 253 -5.37 -9.27 6.30
N VAL A 254 -6.10 -8.34 6.91
CA VAL A 254 -5.56 -7.12 7.48
C VAL A 254 -4.79 -7.41 8.79
N GLY A 255 -4.42 -8.68 9.05
CA GLY A 255 -3.85 -9.30 10.26
C GLY A 255 -2.78 -8.57 11.08
N GLY A 256 -2.18 -7.48 10.57
CA GLY A 256 -1.25 -6.62 11.32
C GLY A 256 -1.60 -5.13 11.25
N MET A 257 -2.78 -4.79 10.74
CA MET A 257 -3.51 -3.59 11.09
C MET A 257 -4.32 -3.77 12.38
N TYR A 258 -4.23 -4.93 13.05
CA TYR A 258 -5.00 -5.25 14.25
C TYR A 258 -4.19 -5.20 15.54
N GLN A 259 -4.88 -4.84 16.61
CA GLN A 259 -4.54 -5.18 17.97
C GLN A 259 -5.64 -6.09 18.52
N ILE A 260 -5.27 -7.16 19.22
CA ILE A 260 -6.25 -7.97 19.95
C ILE A 260 -6.64 -7.21 21.21
N ILE A 261 -7.88 -6.75 21.29
CA ILE A 261 -8.45 -6.06 22.45
C ILE A 261 -9.63 -6.91 22.93
N ASN A 262 -9.61 -7.35 24.19
CA ASN A 262 -10.64 -8.25 24.75
C ASN A 262 -10.89 -9.53 23.92
N ASN A 263 -9.82 -10.15 23.40
CA ASN A 263 -9.86 -11.31 22.49
C ASN A 263 -10.49 -11.07 21.10
N GLU A 264 -10.86 -9.84 20.78
CA GLU A 264 -11.37 -9.45 19.46
C GLU A 264 -10.30 -8.70 18.65
N PRO A 265 -10.19 -8.96 17.34
CA PRO A 265 -9.30 -8.20 16.47
C PRO A 265 -9.88 -6.81 16.15
N VAL A 266 -9.28 -5.75 16.71
CA VAL A 266 -9.68 -4.34 16.48
C VAL A 266 -8.69 -3.66 15.53
N ILE A 267 -9.18 -3.05 14.43
CA ILE A 267 -8.32 -2.33 13.46
C ILE A 267 -7.74 -1.07 14.13
N LYS A 268 -6.42 -0.92 14.15
CA LYS A 268 -5.74 0.36 14.35
C LYS A 268 -5.44 0.97 12.97
N LEU A 269 -6.11 2.08 12.69
CA LEU A 269 -6.49 2.50 11.34
C LEU A 269 -5.49 3.47 10.68
N GLY A 270 -4.20 3.16 10.63
CA GLY A 270 -3.24 3.90 9.77
C GLY A 270 -3.60 3.96 8.29
N TYR A 271 -4.56 3.14 7.86
CA TYR A 271 -4.99 3.02 6.47
C TYR A 271 -6.39 3.56 6.17
N ALA A 272 -7.22 3.86 7.16
CA ALA A 272 -8.64 4.14 6.93
C ALA A 272 -9.03 5.57 7.34
N HIS A 273 -8.30 6.56 6.82
CA HIS A 273 -8.61 7.97 7.04
C HIS A 273 -9.67 8.53 6.09
N SER A 274 -10.15 7.76 5.11
CA SER A 274 -11.12 8.28 4.15
C SER A 274 -12.30 7.34 3.95
N SER A 275 -13.30 7.76 3.16
CA SER A 275 -14.45 6.97 2.70
C SER A 275 -14.11 5.55 2.19
N LEU A 276 -12.83 5.25 1.92
CA LEU A 276 -12.27 3.91 1.71
C LEU A 276 -12.22 3.01 2.97
N GLY A 277 -12.55 3.54 4.14
CA GLY A 277 -12.59 2.80 5.41
C GLY A 277 -13.64 1.69 5.40
N ASP A 278 -14.73 1.84 4.67
CA ASP A 278 -15.73 0.79 4.52
C ASP A 278 -15.25 -0.33 3.60
N LEU A 279 -14.49 -0.02 2.54
CA LEU A 279 -13.82 -1.05 1.72
C LEU A 279 -12.82 -1.89 2.52
N LEU A 280 -12.08 -1.26 3.44
CA LEU A 280 -11.16 -1.99 4.33
C LEU A 280 -11.91 -2.85 5.36
N LYS A 281 -13.03 -2.36 5.91
CA LYS A 281 -13.91 -3.17 6.77
C LYS A 281 -14.52 -4.34 6.01
N GLU A 282 -14.93 -4.15 4.76
CA GLU A 282 -15.45 -5.22 3.90
C GLU A 282 -14.37 -6.26 3.60
N LYS A 283 -13.16 -5.80 3.21
CA LYS A 283 -12.02 -6.69 3.00
C LYS A 283 -11.68 -7.49 4.26
N GLN A 284 -11.73 -6.86 5.44
CA GLN A 284 -11.60 -7.56 6.73
C GLN A 284 -12.68 -8.62 6.89
N PHE A 285 -13.94 -8.22 6.75
CA PHE A 285 -15.09 -9.08 6.99
C PHE A 285 -14.94 -10.37 6.20
N TYR A 286 -14.72 -10.26 4.89
CA TYR A 286 -14.53 -11.42 4.02
C TYR A 286 -13.26 -12.23 4.35
N ALA A 287 -12.16 -11.57 4.73
CA ALA A 287 -10.95 -12.29 5.16
C ALA A 287 -11.16 -13.09 6.46
N ASN A 288 -11.92 -12.55 7.41
CA ASN A 288 -12.25 -13.22 8.66
C ASN A 288 -13.19 -14.40 8.43
N GLU A 289 -14.25 -14.20 7.64
CA GLU A 289 -15.17 -15.29 7.25
C GLU A 289 -14.41 -16.43 6.57
N LEU A 290 -13.50 -16.12 5.65
CA LEU A 290 -12.68 -17.12 4.99
C LEU A 290 -11.77 -17.88 5.96
N THR A 291 -11.19 -17.19 6.96
CA THR A 291 -10.38 -17.83 8.01
C THR A 291 -11.20 -18.83 8.84
N ILE A 292 -12.45 -18.48 9.16
CA ILE A 292 -13.39 -19.36 9.85
C ILE A 292 -13.68 -20.60 8.99
N HIS A 293 -13.96 -20.41 7.69
CA HIS A 293 -14.19 -21.53 6.79
C HIS A 293 -12.96 -22.45 6.69
N TYR A 294 -11.75 -21.89 6.56
CA TYR A 294 -10.51 -22.68 6.57
C TYR A 294 -10.36 -23.54 7.84
N SER A 295 -10.62 -22.95 9.00
CA SER A 295 -10.61 -23.68 10.28
C SER A 295 -11.63 -24.84 10.27
N ASN A 296 -12.83 -24.61 9.76
CA ASN A 296 -13.89 -25.64 9.71
C ASN A 296 -13.51 -26.85 8.84
N TYR A 297 -12.71 -26.63 7.79
CA TYR A 297 -12.21 -27.69 6.92
C TYR A 297 -10.85 -28.26 7.38
N GLY A 298 -10.35 -27.86 8.55
CA GLY A 298 -9.07 -28.36 9.10
C GLY A 298 -7.84 -27.92 8.30
N LEU A 299 -7.92 -26.77 7.63
CA LEU A 299 -6.82 -26.18 6.88
C LEU A 299 -5.92 -25.36 7.81
N LYS A 300 -4.61 -25.39 7.56
CA LYS A 300 -3.65 -24.56 8.30
C LYS A 300 -3.52 -23.21 7.60
N SER A 301 -3.96 -22.14 8.23
CA SER A 301 -3.97 -20.79 7.67
C SER A 301 -2.99 -19.87 8.39
N LEU A 302 -1.96 -19.43 7.66
CA LEU A 302 -1.01 -18.42 8.09
C LEU A 302 -1.57 -17.04 7.74
N VAL A 303 -2.10 -16.35 8.74
CA VAL A 303 -2.76 -15.06 8.62
C VAL A 303 -1.76 -13.96 8.97
N THR A 304 -1.54 -13.02 8.05
CA THR A 304 -0.66 -11.87 8.25
C THR A 304 -1.20 -10.63 7.55
N ALA A 305 -0.85 -9.44 8.05
CA ALA A 305 -1.35 -8.12 7.62
C ALA A 305 -1.30 -7.82 6.13
N SER A 306 -0.31 -8.44 5.50
CA SER A 306 0.32 -7.99 4.29
C SER A 306 1.70 -8.65 4.27
N ALA A 307 1.89 -9.64 3.42
CA ALA A 307 3.24 -9.93 2.93
C ALA A 307 3.64 -8.80 1.98
N ILE A 308 3.95 -7.59 2.48
CA ILE A 308 4.62 -6.58 1.65
C ILE A 308 6.10 -6.95 1.60
N GLY A 309 6.42 -8.12 1.03
CA GLY A 309 7.76 -8.33 0.52
C GLY A 309 7.99 -7.39 -0.67
N ILE A 310 9.22 -6.91 -0.82
CA ILE A 310 9.65 -6.18 -2.01
C ILE A 310 10.02 -7.23 -3.05
N ASP A 311 9.13 -7.47 -4.02
CA ASP A 311 9.37 -8.44 -5.10
C ASP A 311 10.43 -7.92 -6.06
N TYR A 312 10.32 -6.63 -6.41
CA TYR A 312 11.15 -5.97 -7.41
C TYR A 312 11.30 -4.49 -7.09
N ILE A 313 12.42 -3.91 -7.51
CA ILE A 313 12.62 -2.46 -7.55
C ILE A 313 12.71 -2.04 -9.00
N TYR A 314 11.69 -1.33 -9.48
CA TYR A 314 11.76 -0.69 -10.79
C TYR A 314 12.64 0.54 -10.72
N GLN A 315 13.53 0.70 -11.70
CA GLN A 315 14.39 1.86 -11.84
C GLN A 315 14.05 2.62 -13.12
N SER A 316 13.90 3.96 -13.02
CA SER A 316 13.63 4.86 -14.16
C SER A 316 12.47 4.40 -15.04
N SER A 317 11.30 4.21 -14.45
CA SER A 317 10.13 3.62 -15.09
C SER A 317 8.92 4.55 -15.10
N THR A 318 8.12 4.47 -16.17
CA THR A 318 6.76 5.03 -16.16
C THR A 318 5.82 4.00 -15.55
N LEU A 319 5.12 4.40 -14.49
CA LEU A 319 4.23 3.48 -13.77
C LEU A 319 2.87 3.37 -14.46
N PRO A 320 2.27 2.16 -14.52
CA PRO A 320 0.89 2.00 -14.95
C PRO A 320 -0.05 2.74 -13.99
N LEU A 321 -1.21 3.17 -14.50
CA LEU A 321 -2.30 3.68 -13.68
C LEU A 321 -2.84 2.55 -12.81
N SER A 322 -3.26 2.87 -11.58
CA SER A 322 -3.90 1.86 -10.73
C SER A 322 -5.18 1.34 -11.39
N SER A 323 -5.53 0.08 -11.14
CA SER A 323 -6.71 -0.56 -11.77
C SER A 323 -8.01 0.19 -11.46
N GLY A 324 -8.17 0.67 -10.23
CA GLY A 324 -9.33 1.47 -9.80
C GLY A 324 -9.48 2.76 -10.61
N VAL A 325 -8.41 3.56 -10.71
CA VAL A 325 -8.44 4.82 -11.48
C VAL A 325 -8.58 4.54 -12.97
N SER A 326 -7.91 3.49 -13.48
CA SER A 326 -8.02 3.08 -14.89
C SER A 326 -9.47 2.75 -15.26
N ARG A 327 -10.20 2.03 -14.40
CA ARG A 327 -11.62 1.73 -14.61
C ARG A 327 -12.47 3.00 -14.64
N LYS A 328 -12.24 3.93 -13.71
CA LYS A 328 -12.97 5.21 -13.68
C LYS A 328 -12.74 6.05 -14.91
N PHE A 329 -11.50 6.12 -15.41
CA PHE A 329 -11.20 6.82 -16.65
C PHE A 329 -11.85 6.15 -17.86
N ARG A 330 -11.85 4.82 -17.95
CA ARG A 330 -12.56 4.09 -19.02
C ARG A 330 -14.06 4.34 -18.96
N TYR A 331 -14.67 4.20 -17.79
CA TYR A 331 -16.10 4.44 -17.58
C TYR A 331 -16.48 5.89 -17.93
N ALA A 332 -15.75 6.89 -17.44
CA ALA A 332 -15.99 8.28 -17.80
C ALA A 332 -15.78 8.54 -19.31
N SER A 333 -14.87 7.82 -19.95
CA SER A 333 -14.68 7.89 -21.41
C SER A 333 -15.88 7.32 -22.16
N GLU A 334 -16.42 6.19 -21.70
CA GLU A 334 -17.61 5.54 -22.28
C GLU A 334 -18.85 6.43 -22.13
N GLN A 335 -18.95 7.18 -21.03
CA GLN A 335 -20.03 8.15 -20.79
C GLN A 335 -19.80 9.52 -21.46
N GLY A 336 -18.68 9.74 -22.12
CA GLY A 336 -18.33 11.03 -22.73
C GLY A 336 -18.08 12.17 -21.74
N THR A 337 -17.82 11.85 -20.47
CA THR A 337 -17.56 12.81 -19.38
C THR A 337 -16.09 12.96 -19.02
N LEU A 338 -15.20 12.12 -19.59
CA LEU A 338 -13.77 12.21 -19.35
C LEU A 338 -13.21 13.56 -19.86
N PRO A 339 -12.51 14.34 -19.03
CA PRO A 339 -12.06 15.69 -19.39
C PRO A 339 -10.74 15.69 -20.19
N PHE A 340 -10.40 14.57 -20.83
CA PHE A 340 -9.27 14.41 -21.74
C PHE A 340 -9.47 13.20 -22.67
N ASP A 341 -8.70 13.11 -23.77
CA ASP A 341 -8.72 11.92 -24.64
C ASP A 341 -7.97 10.75 -23.99
N LEU A 342 -8.66 9.64 -23.72
CA LEU A 342 -8.10 8.45 -23.07
C LEU A 342 -6.83 7.92 -23.75
N LYS A 343 -6.68 8.09 -25.07
CA LYS A 343 -5.51 7.66 -25.85
C LYS A 343 -4.21 8.29 -25.37
N VAL A 344 -4.25 9.49 -24.81
CA VAL A 344 -3.03 10.17 -24.31
C VAL A 344 -2.37 9.39 -23.18
N SER A 345 -3.15 8.58 -22.46
CA SER A 345 -2.71 7.76 -21.33
C SER A 345 -2.41 6.32 -21.72
N GLN A 346 -2.72 5.89 -22.94
CA GLN A 346 -2.46 4.51 -23.37
C GLN A 346 -0.96 4.26 -23.55
N ASP A 347 -0.53 3.05 -23.21
CA ASP A 347 0.79 2.57 -23.60
C ASP A 347 0.87 2.34 -25.13
N LYS A 348 2.07 1.99 -25.62
CA LYS A 348 2.29 1.80 -27.06
C LYS A 348 1.43 0.69 -27.67
N LYS A 349 0.93 -0.25 -26.86
CA LYS A 349 0.10 -1.38 -27.31
C LYS A 349 -1.40 -1.10 -27.15
N GLY A 350 -1.78 -0.03 -26.47
CA GLY A 350 -3.17 0.24 -26.10
C GLY A 350 -3.71 -0.68 -25.00
N GLU A 351 -2.86 -1.49 -24.37
CA GLU A 351 -3.27 -2.52 -23.42
C GLU A 351 -3.48 -1.92 -22.01
N ARG A 352 -2.64 -0.96 -21.63
CA ARG A 352 -2.61 -0.37 -20.28
C ARG A 352 -2.67 1.15 -20.32
N LEU A 353 -3.22 1.73 -19.27
CA LEU A 353 -3.12 3.17 -19.03
C LEU A 353 -1.88 3.46 -18.18
N LEU A 354 -1.19 4.55 -18.47
CA LEU A 354 0.03 5.02 -17.84
C LEU A 354 -0.21 6.32 -17.09
N ASN A 355 0.51 6.55 -16.00
CA ASN A 355 0.50 7.83 -15.32
C ASN A 355 1.09 8.94 -16.20
N LYS A 356 0.34 10.04 -16.34
CA LYS A 356 0.72 11.23 -17.11
C LYS A 356 0.77 12.46 -16.21
N ILE A 357 1.52 13.47 -16.63
CA ILE A 357 1.60 14.76 -15.96
C ILE A 357 0.63 15.72 -16.64
N PHE A 358 -0.61 15.74 -16.16
CA PHE A 358 -1.67 16.62 -16.66
C PHE A 358 -1.44 18.08 -16.23
N PRO A 359 -2.01 19.07 -16.95
CA PRO A 359 -2.10 20.44 -16.47
C PRO A 359 -2.88 20.52 -15.15
N ILE A 360 -2.52 21.47 -14.30
CA ILE A 360 -3.29 21.77 -13.09
C ILE A 360 -4.49 22.62 -13.46
N GLN A 361 -5.64 22.35 -12.83
CA GLN A 361 -6.80 23.22 -12.87
C GLN A 361 -7.07 23.78 -11.46
N GLN A 362 -7.43 25.06 -11.39
CA GLN A 362 -7.91 25.68 -10.16
C GLN A 362 -9.43 25.44 -10.05
N ILE A 363 -9.85 24.82 -8.95
CA ILE A 363 -11.24 24.45 -8.68
C ILE A 363 -11.75 25.24 -7.48
N ALA A 364 -13.00 25.69 -7.55
CA ALA A 364 -13.62 26.42 -6.44
C ALA A 364 -13.97 25.49 -5.27
N ALA A 365 -13.71 25.96 -4.06
CA ALA A 365 -14.14 25.31 -2.82
C ALA A 365 -15.51 25.80 -2.32
N SER A 366 -15.98 26.96 -2.80
CA SER A 366 -17.19 27.63 -2.31
C SER A 366 -17.92 28.40 -3.42
N HIS A 367 -19.19 28.75 -3.16
CA HIS A 367 -19.98 29.61 -4.03
C HIS A 367 -19.77 31.10 -3.70
N PRO A 368 -19.90 32.01 -4.68
CA PRO A 368 -20.07 31.73 -6.10
C PRO A 368 -18.75 31.24 -6.74
N VAL A 369 -18.85 30.38 -7.75
CA VAL A 369 -17.67 29.93 -8.53
C VAL A 369 -17.21 31.10 -9.41
N VAL A 370 -16.02 31.63 -9.12
CA VAL A 370 -15.46 32.79 -9.80
C VAL A 370 -14.17 32.48 -10.56
N ASP A 371 -13.86 33.28 -11.58
CA ASP A 371 -12.58 33.24 -12.30
C ASP A 371 -11.45 33.89 -11.47
N SER A 372 -10.23 33.87 -12.01
CA SER A 372 -9.07 34.50 -11.37
C SER A 372 -9.17 36.02 -11.20
N LYS A 373 -10.16 36.66 -11.82
CA LYS A 373 -10.46 38.10 -11.70
C LYS A 373 -11.66 38.37 -10.79
N GLY A 374 -12.26 37.33 -10.21
CA GLY A 374 -13.42 37.43 -9.33
C GLY A 374 -14.78 37.52 -10.04
N ASN A 375 -14.85 37.28 -11.36
CA ASN A 375 -16.12 37.27 -12.09
C ASN A 375 -16.80 35.91 -11.97
N PRO A 376 -18.14 35.83 -11.85
CA PRO A 376 -18.87 34.57 -11.89
C PRO A 376 -18.54 33.77 -13.15
N THR A 377 -18.32 32.47 -12.98
CA THR A 377 -18.08 31.55 -14.10
C THR A 377 -19.31 30.71 -14.38
N GLU A 378 -19.52 30.38 -15.65
CA GLU A 378 -20.53 29.38 -16.04
C GLU A 378 -19.96 27.97 -15.90
N LYS A 379 -20.86 26.98 -15.85
CA LYS A 379 -20.49 25.57 -15.85
C LYS A 379 -19.86 25.20 -17.20
N THR A 380 -18.61 24.76 -17.17
CA THR A 380 -17.81 24.43 -18.34
C THR A 380 -17.03 23.13 -18.13
N ASN A 381 -16.83 22.38 -19.21
CA ASN A 381 -16.02 21.16 -19.18
C ASN A 381 -14.55 21.51 -18.94
N LEU A 382 -13.93 20.79 -18.00
CA LEU A 382 -12.50 20.89 -17.79
C LEU A 382 -11.77 20.24 -18.98
N LYS A 383 -10.59 20.79 -19.30
CA LYS A 383 -9.73 20.28 -20.36
C LYS A 383 -8.35 20.00 -19.79
N PHE A 384 -8.04 18.72 -19.57
CA PHE A 384 -6.74 18.27 -19.10
C PHE A 384 -5.83 17.79 -20.24
N GLY A 385 -6.37 17.52 -21.43
CA GLY A 385 -5.58 17.27 -22.62
C GLY A 385 -6.38 16.68 -23.76
N ASN A 386 -5.82 16.67 -24.96
CA ASN A 386 -6.37 16.04 -26.17
C ASN A 386 -5.30 15.18 -26.86
N ASP A 387 -5.71 14.42 -27.89
CA ASP A 387 -4.84 13.51 -28.66
C ASP A 387 -3.63 14.16 -29.32
N LYS A 388 -3.65 15.49 -29.53
CA LYS A 388 -2.54 16.27 -30.09
C LYS A 388 -1.60 16.83 -29.02
N ASP A 389 -2.00 16.78 -27.75
CA ASP A 389 -1.18 17.30 -26.66
C ASP A 389 -0.06 16.32 -26.31
N ASN A 390 1.17 16.83 -26.24
CA ASN A 390 2.32 16.04 -25.80
C ASN A 390 2.41 16.04 -24.26
N LEU A 391 1.57 15.25 -23.61
CA LEU A 391 1.58 15.09 -22.15
C LEU A 391 2.75 14.20 -21.69
N PRO A 392 3.66 14.72 -20.84
CA PRO A 392 4.78 13.93 -20.34
C PRO A 392 4.31 12.72 -19.52
N ASN A 393 5.05 11.62 -19.63
CA ASN A 393 4.91 10.49 -18.72
C ASN A 393 5.36 10.89 -17.31
N LEU A 394 4.64 10.42 -16.29
CA LEU A 394 5.14 10.47 -14.91
C LEU A 394 6.18 9.35 -14.76
N ASN A 395 7.45 9.74 -14.87
CA ASN A 395 8.58 8.84 -14.72
C ASN A 395 9.14 8.91 -13.29
N VAL A 396 9.35 7.76 -12.67
CA VAL A 396 9.89 7.66 -11.31
C VAL A 396 11.25 6.99 -11.32
N ASN A 397 12.18 7.50 -10.50
CA ASN A 397 13.52 6.92 -10.44
C ASN A 397 13.51 5.55 -9.77
N TYR A 398 12.66 5.38 -8.74
CA TYR A 398 12.49 4.13 -8.02
C TYR A 398 11.01 3.88 -7.73
N ALA A 399 10.56 2.64 -7.93
CA ALA A 399 9.29 2.15 -7.41
C ALA A 399 9.47 0.72 -6.90
N LEU A 400 9.07 0.47 -5.66
CA LEU A 400 9.11 -0.85 -5.04
C LEU A 400 7.80 -1.57 -5.41
N ARG A 401 7.89 -2.76 -5.98
CA ARG A 401 6.73 -3.62 -6.22
C ARG A 401 6.57 -4.56 -5.06
N SER A 402 5.35 -4.64 -4.55
CA SER A 402 4.88 -5.77 -3.75
C SER A 402 3.81 -6.51 -4.54
N GLY A 403 3.86 -7.84 -4.56
CA GLY A 403 3.06 -8.68 -5.45
C GLY A 403 1.57 -8.33 -5.42
N GLU A 404 0.96 -8.51 -4.24
CA GLU A 404 -0.46 -8.29 -3.99
C GLU A 404 -0.82 -6.81 -3.75
N ASN A 405 0.14 -6.02 -3.27
CA ASN A 405 -0.12 -4.71 -2.70
C ASN A 405 0.26 -3.54 -3.63
N GLY A 406 0.79 -3.82 -4.81
CA GLY A 406 1.04 -2.79 -5.80
C GLY A 406 2.40 -2.12 -5.69
N LEU A 407 2.48 -0.87 -6.15
CA LEU A 407 3.69 -0.05 -6.28
C LEU A 407 3.79 0.96 -5.14
N PHE A 408 4.97 1.03 -4.53
CA PHE A 408 5.31 1.90 -3.42
C PHE A 408 6.43 2.84 -3.81
N SER A 409 6.33 4.09 -3.38
CA SER A 409 7.51 4.94 -3.28
C SER A 409 8.43 4.44 -2.15
N LEU A 410 9.69 4.87 -2.14
CA LEU A 410 10.59 4.58 -1.03
C LEU A 410 10.05 5.14 0.30
N ASP A 411 9.37 6.29 0.25
CA ASP A 411 8.80 6.94 1.43
C ASP A 411 7.55 6.21 1.95
N ASN A 412 6.67 5.72 1.05
CA ASN A 412 5.56 4.82 1.42
C ASN A 412 6.12 3.59 2.15
N ALA A 413 7.11 2.90 1.58
CA ALA A 413 7.69 1.73 2.23
C ALA A 413 8.29 2.08 3.59
N HIS A 414 9.01 3.20 3.70
CA HIS A 414 9.58 3.58 4.99
C HIS A 414 8.50 3.84 6.05
N ALA A 415 7.45 4.59 5.70
CA ALA A 415 6.35 4.90 6.62
C ALA A 415 5.57 3.66 7.06
N LEU A 416 5.24 2.79 6.11
CA LEU A 416 4.33 1.68 6.34
C LEU A 416 5.02 0.53 7.06
N TYR A 417 6.29 0.26 6.75
CA TYR A 417 7.02 -0.83 7.38
C TYR A 417 7.33 -0.54 8.84
N LEU A 418 7.54 0.73 9.20
CA LEU A 418 7.69 1.11 10.61
C LEU A 418 6.40 0.82 11.38
N ASN A 419 5.25 1.19 10.81
CA ASN A 419 3.97 1.15 11.52
C ASN A 419 3.30 -0.23 11.55
N MET A 420 3.53 -1.09 10.55
CA MET A 420 2.79 -2.35 10.41
C MET A 420 3.53 -3.58 10.90
N LYS A 421 4.86 -3.51 11.05
CA LYS A 421 5.74 -4.68 11.26
C LYS A 421 5.45 -5.78 10.23
N ILE A 422 5.94 -5.56 9.02
CA ILE A 422 5.67 -6.41 7.84
C ILE A 422 6.57 -7.65 7.87
N ALA A 423 5.95 -8.82 7.75
CA ALA A 423 6.60 -10.11 7.50
C ALA A 423 7.23 -10.14 6.12
N SER A 424 8.51 -10.52 6.06
CA SER A 424 9.10 -10.83 4.76
C SER A 424 8.52 -12.14 4.24
N GLN A 425 8.70 -12.37 2.94
CA GLN A 425 8.24 -13.60 2.31
C GLN A 425 8.98 -14.82 2.86
N GLU A 426 10.24 -14.65 3.25
CA GLU A 426 11.10 -15.67 3.85
C GLU A 426 10.59 -16.09 5.22
N GLU A 427 10.23 -15.15 6.10
CA GLU A 427 9.66 -15.47 7.42
C GLU A 427 8.35 -16.28 7.30
N LEU A 428 7.50 -15.89 6.35
CA LEU A 428 6.22 -16.56 6.13
C LEU A 428 6.42 -17.93 5.48
N ALA A 429 7.28 -18.00 4.47
CA ALA A 429 7.65 -19.23 3.80
C ALA A 429 8.22 -20.24 4.80
N HIS A 430 9.06 -19.80 5.73
CA HIS A 430 9.67 -20.67 6.74
C HIS A 430 8.63 -21.41 7.58
N VAL A 431 7.59 -20.71 8.04
CA VAL A 431 6.50 -21.30 8.82
C VAL A 431 5.77 -22.37 8.02
N LEU A 432 5.46 -22.09 6.75
CA LEU A 432 4.75 -23.01 5.87
C LEU A 432 5.64 -24.22 5.51
N VAL A 433 6.88 -23.99 5.10
CA VAL A 433 7.82 -25.04 4.66
C VAL A 433 8.22 -25.96 5.80
N SER A 434 8.44 -25.41 7.00
CA SER A 434 8.69 -26.21 8.20
C SER A 434 7.53 -27.17 8.47
N ASN A 435 6.30 -26.69 8.41
CA ASN A 435 5.11 -27.53 8.58
C ASN A 435 4.95 -28.57 7.46
N ALA A 436 5.21 -28.20 6.20
CA ALA A 436 5.12 -29.12 5.06
C ALA A 436 6.13 -30.27 5.13
N LEU A 437 7.35 -29.98 5.56
CA LEU A 437 8.41 -30.99 5.65
C LEU A 437 8.28 -31.81 6.94
N LEU A 438 8.08 -31.15 8.08
CA LEU A 438 8.30 -31.73 9.40
C LEU A 438 7.02 -31.91 10.25
N GLY A 439 5.87 -31.41 9.78
CA GLY A 439 4.69 -31.24 10.62
C GLY A 439 4.84 -30.09 11.62
N ASP A 440 3.75 -29.76 12.30
CA ASP A 440 3.80 -28.68 13.31
C ASP A 440 4.64 -29.12 14.51
N ASP A 441 5.31 -28.16 15.15
CA ASP A 441 6.14 -28.48 16.32
C ASP A 441 5.26 -28.70 17.55
N GLU A 442 5.15 -29.93 18.05
CA GLU A 442 4.33 -30.24 19.23
C GLU A 442 4.75 -29.46 20.49
N GLN A 443 6.01 -29.01 20.59
CA GLN A 443 6.50 -28.25 21.73
C GLN A 443 6.21 -26.75 21.60
N LYS A 444 6.10 -26.23 20.38
CA LYS A 444 5.78 -24.84 20.09
C LYS A 444 5.07 -24.74 18.74
N PRO A 445 3.79 -25.12 18.67
CA PRO A 445 3.09 -25.17 17.40
C PRO A 445 2.94 -23.77 16.83
N TRP A 446 3.08 -23.64 15.52
CA TRP A 446 2.84 -22.39 14.82
C TRP A 446 1.34 -22.12 14.71
N PHE A 447 0.54 -23.16 14.55
CA PHE A 447 -0.91 -23.08 14.37
C PHE A 447 -1.62 -23.44 15.66
N ASP A 448 -2.67 -22.69 15.99
CA ASP A 448 -3.53 -23.02 17.13
C ASP A 448 -4.38 -24.28 16.85
N LYS A 449 -5.22 -24.66 17.82
CA LYS A 449 -6.14 -25.81 17.71
C LYS A 449 -7.13 -25.72 16.54
N ASN A 450 -7.34 -24.52 16.00
CA ASN A 450 -8.23 -24.24 14.88
C ASN A 450 -7.45 -24.21 13.55
N GLY A 451 -6.15 -24.51 13.57
CA GLY A 451 -5.29 -24.43 12.40
C GLY A 451 -4.92 -23.00 12.01
N ILE A 452 -5.03 -22.02 12.91
CA ILE A 452 -4.78 -20.61 12.59
C ILE A 452 -3.47 -20.14 13.21
N CYS A 453 -2.62 -19.52 12.39
CA CYS A 453 -1.43 -18.81 12.84
C CYS A 453 -1.58 -17.33 12.52
N TYR A 454 -1.88 -16.50 13.52
CA TYR A 454 -1.79 -15.04 13.37
C TYR A 454 -0.33 -14.63 13.54
N TYR A 455 0.38 -14.47 12.41
CA TYR A 455 1.81 -14.18 12.43
C TYR A 455 2.06 -12.76 12.97
N THR A 456 2.82 -12.67 14.05
CA THR A 456 3.05 -11.41 14.79
C THR A 456 4.53 -11.03 14.94
N GLN A 457 5.46 -11.87 14.49
CA GLN A 457 6.90 -11.60 14.53
C GLN A 457 7.30 -10.66 13.38
N THR A 458 8.40 -9.89 13.54
CA THR A 458 9.36 -9.56 12.47
C THR A 458 10.55 -8.75 12.94
N ASP A 459 11.74 -9.34 12.88
CA ASP A 459 13.00 -8.58 12.87
C ASP A 459 13.27 -8.00 11.46
N ASN A 460 12.53 -8.42 10.43
CA ASN A 460 12.73 -8.03 9.02
C ASN A 460 12.49 -6.56 8.68
N SER A 461 11.62 -5.87 9.42
CA SER A 461 11.47 -4.43 9.23
C SER A 461 12.83 -3.73 9.40
N SER A 462 13.69 -4.23 10.30
CA SER A 462 15.07 -3.72 10.47
C SER A 462 15.96 -3.92 9.24
N LEU A 463 15.81 -5.03 8.50
CA LEU A 463 16.56 -5.28 7.26
C LEU A 463 16.11 -4.36 6.13
N ILE A 464 14.81 -4.07 6.05
CA ILE A 464 14.28 -3.12 5.08
C ILE A 464 14.72 -1.70 5.43
N PHE A 465 14.73 -1.32 6.71
CA PHE A 465 15.32 -0.04 7.12
C PHE A 465 16.82 0.00 6.84
N ALA A 466 17.56 -1.08 7.08
CA ALA A 466 18.97 -1.16 6.71
C ALA A 466 19.14 -0.95 5.19
N LEU A 467 18.31 -1.57 4.34
CA LEU A 467 18.34 -1.33 2.89
C LEU A 467 18.03 0.14 2.54
N LEU A 468 16.95 0.69 3.09
CA LEU A 468 16.50 2.06 2.80
C LEU A 468 17.52 3.11 3.28
N ASN A 469 18.18 2.87 4.41
CA ASN A 469 19.14 3.80 5.01
C ASN A 469 20.57 3.63 4.49
N ASN A 470 21.01 2.42 4.15
CA ASN A 470 22.40 2.18 3.75
C ASN A 470 22.66 2.44 2.25
N ARG A 471 21.62 2.58 1.42
CA ARG A 471 21.77 2.91 -0.01
C ARG A 471 21.75 4.43 -0.22
N LYS A 472 22.91 4.99 -0.60
CA LYS A 472 23.09 6.43 -0.82
C LYS A 472 22.13 6.99 -1.88
N GLU A 473 21.80 6.20 -2.89
CA GLU A 473 20.90 6.58 -3.97
C GLU A 473 19.45 6.74 -3.47
N PHE A 474 19.00 5.86 -2.58
CA PHE A 474 17.68 5.96 -1.95
C PHE A 474 17.61 7.18 -1.05
N ARG A 475 18.68 7.43 -0.31
CA ARG A 475 18.78 8.64 0.51
C ARG A 475 18.70 9.93 -0.30
N ARG A 476 19.39 9.98 -1.43
CA ARG A 476 19.32 11.10 -2.39
C ARG A 476 17.90 11.26 -2.93
N TYR A 477 17.23 10.15 -3.28
CA TYR A 477 15.84 10.19 -3.73
C TYR A 477 14.89 10.78 -2.68
N GLN A 478 14.97 10.31 -1.44
CA GLN A 478 14.07 10.76 -0.36
C GLN A 478 14.24 12.26 -0.05
N THR A 479 15.48 12.75 -0.11
CA THR A 479 15.83 14.16 0.18
C THR A 479 15.81 15.10 -1.03
N SER A 480 15.52 14.57 -2.23
CA SER A 480 15.42 15.37 -3.46
C SER A 480 14.16 16.22 -3.50
N ALA A 481 14.26 17.42 -4.09
CA ALA A 481 13.13 18.31 -4.33
C ALA A 481 12.15 17.81 -5.40
N PHE A 482 12.59 16.92 -6.30
CA PHE A 482 11.88 16.67 -7.55
C PHE A 482 11.38 15.24 -7.72
N THR A 483 11.44 14.45 -6.65
CA THR A 483 10.99 13.06 -6.64
C THR A 483 9.58 12.93 -6.10
N THR A 484 8.81 12.02 -6.69
CA THR A 484 7.45 11.69 -6.26
C THR A 484 7.50 10.94 -4.94
N LYS A 485 6.80 11.46 -3.92
CA LYS A 485 6.85 10.95 -2.55
C LYS A 485 5.84 9.84 -2.27
N SER A 486 4.76 9.73 -3.03
CA SER A 486 3.76 8.65 -2.89
C SER A 486 3.11 8.34 -4.24
N PHE A 487 2.51 7.16 -4.38
CA PHE A 487 1.82 6.69 -5.59
C PHE A 487 0.36 6.31 -5.26
N GLN A 488 -0.49 6.22 -6.30
CA GLN A 488 -1.93 5.94 -6.18
C GLN A 488 -2.30 4.55 -5.64
N GLU A 489 -1.37 3.58 -5.62
CA GLU A 489 -1.73 2.16 -5.39
C GLU A 489 -1.92 1.79 -3.92
N LEU A 490 -1.30 2.50 -2.97
CA LEU A 490 -1.36 2.09 -1.56
C LEU A 490 -1.26 3.23 -0.54
N GLY A 491 -1.98 3.07 0.57
CA GLY A 491 -2.12 4.06 1.65
C GLY A 491 -3.35 4.94 1.50
N SER A 492 -3.83 5.52 2.60
CA SER A 492 -4.96 6.46 2.55
C SER A 492 -4.59 7.71 1.76
N SER A 493 -5.58 8.37 1.15
CA SER A 493 -5.36 9.67 0.48
C SER A 493 -4.69 10.69 1.42
N LYS A 494 -4.99 10.65 2.74
CA LYS A 494 -4.32 11.47 3.77
C LYS A 494 -2.84 11.17 3.89
N HIS A 495 -2.49 9.89 4.00
CA HIS A 495 -1.08 9.47 4.02
C HIS A 495 -0.32 9.94 2.78
N GLN A 496 -0.92 9.73 1.59
CA GLN A 496 -0.30 10.15 0.33
C GLN A 496 -0.11 11.68 0.27
N ALA A 497 -1.10 12.44 0.76
CA ALA A 497 -1.03 13.89 0.85
C ALA A 497 0.06 14.38 1.80
N GLU A 498 0.21 13.78 2.98
CA GLU A 498 1.26 14.15 3.94
C GLU A 498 2.67 13.90 3.38
N LEU A 499 2.88 12.78 2.69
CA LEU A 499 4.14 12.52 2.00
C LEU A 499 4.44 13.55 0.91
N HIS A 500 3.43 13.95 0.14
CA HIS A 500 3.59 15.02 -0.85
C HIS A 500 3.77 16.41 -0.20
N MET A 501 3.17 16.66 0.96
CA MET A 501 3.40 17.88 1.76
C MET A 501 4.86 17.97 2.18
N HIS A 502 5.45 16.90 2.71
CA HIS A 502 6.89 16.83 2.98
C HIS A 502 7.72 17.11 1.72
N GLY A 503 7.31 16.57 0.57
CA GLY A 503 7.95 16.83 -0.73
C GLY A 503 7.91 18.30 -1.14
N LEU A 504 6.77 18.98 -0.96
CA LEU A 504 6.65 20.42 -1.25
C LEU A 504 7.49 21.27 -0.29
N PHE A 505 7.61 20.90 0.98
CA PHE A 505 8.53 21.55 1.91
C PHE A 505 9.99 21.43 1.45
N ILE A 506 10.42 20.24 1.01
CA ILE A 506 11.78 20.02 0.47
C ILE A 506 11.99 20.90 -0.78
N LEU A 507 11.02 20.91 -1.70
CA LEU A 507 11.07 21.74 -2.91
C LEU A 507 11.19 23.24 -2.55
N MET A 508 10.31 23.74 -1.69
CA MET A 508 10.32 25.14 -1.24
C MET A 508 11.66 25.50 -0.59
N HIS A 509 12.12 24.70 0.36
CA HIS A 509 13.36 24.94 1.09
C HIS A 509 14.57 24.95 0.15
N LYS A 510 14.68 23.98 -0.76
CA LYS A 510 15.80 23.92 -1.70
C LYS A 510 15.83 25.10 -2.66
N LEU A 511 14.66 25.54 -3.15
CA LEU A 511 14.56 26.71 -4.03
C LEU A 511 14.89 28.02 -3.31
N LYS A 512 14.41 28.20 -2.07
CA LYS A 512 14.71 29.40 -1.26
C LYS A 512 16.17 29.50 -0.83
N ASN A 513 16.85 28.36 -0.72
CA ASN A 513 18.26 28.28 -0.32
C ASN A 513 19.22 28.01 -1.50
N LEU A 514 18.76 28.14 -2.75
CA LEU A 514 19.63 28.03 -3.91
C LEU A 514 20.46 29.31 -4.06
N ASP A 515 21.76 29.25 -3.79
CA ASP A 515 22.63 30.44 -3.83
C ASP A 515 22.66 31.10 -5.23
N PRO A 516 22.14 32.33 -5.39
CA PRO A 516 22.16 33.04 -6.65
C PRO A 516 23.56 33.28 -7.22
N LYS A 517 24.57 33.49 -6.35
CA LYS A 517 25.95 33.73 -6.78
C LYS A 517 26.55 32.49 -7.40
N MET A 518 26.28 31.33 -6.79
CA MET A 518 26.72 30.06 -7.31
C MET A 518 26.05 29.72 -8.64
N VAL A 519 24.74 29.98 -8.80
CA VAL A 519 24.08 29.85 -10.11
C VAL A 519 24.78 30.71 -11.16
N ALA A 520 25.06 31.98 -10.85
CA ALA A 520 25.73 32.89 -11.78
C ALA A 520 27.16 32.43 -12.16
N ASN A 521 27.89 31.84 -11.21
CA ASN A 521 29.30 31.48 -11.40
C ASN A 521 29.49 30.09 -12.03
N GLN A 522 28.63 29.13 -11.74
CA GLN A 522 28.83 27.72 -12.14
C GLN A 522 28.02 27.31 -13.36
N VAL A 523 26.90 27.98 -13.66
CA VAL A 523 26.10 27.70 -14.86
C VAL A 523 26.77 28.33 -16.09
N THR A 524 27.80 27.64 -16.58
CA THR A 524 28.67 28.09 -17.68
C THR A 524 28.43 27.34 -19.00
N SER A 525 27.49 26.39 -19.00
CA SER A 525 27.14 25.59 -20.17
C SER A 525 25.63 25.31 -20.22
N LYS A 526 25.18 24.61 -21.27
CA LYS A 526 23.78 24.23 -21.42
C LYS A 526 23.48 22.98 -20.60
N TYR A 527 22.75 23.15 -19.49
CA TYR A 527 22.30 22.04 -18.65
C TYR A 527 21.09 21.34 -19.27
N LYS A 528 21.10 20.01 -19.26
CA LYS A 528 19.93 19.15 -19.49
C LYS A 528 19.05 19.14 -18.25
N GLN A 529 17.80 18.71 -18.41
CA GLN A 529 16.83 18.68 -17.30
C GLN A 529 17.34 17.88 -16.09
N GLN A 530 17.98 16.72 -16.29
CA GLN A 530 18.55 15.92 -15.21
C GLN A 530 19.70 16.64 -14.50
N GLU A 531 20.56 17.33 -15.24
CA GLU A 531 21.68 18.10 -14.70
C GLU A 531 21.17 19.29 -13.87
N VAL A 532 20.06 19.92 -14.25
CA VAL A 532 19.40 20.97 -13.43
C VAL A 532 18.89 20.39 -12.11
N ARG A 533 18.24 19.21 -12.13
CA ARG A 533 17.78 18.52 -10.90
C ARG A 533 18.95 18.27 -9.96
N GLU A 534 20.01 17.66 -10.48
CA GLU A 534 21.22 17.34 -9.73
C GLU A 534 21.91 18.59 -9.19
N PHE A 535 21.99 19.66 -10.01
CA PHE A 535 22.58 20.92 -9.58
C PHE A 535 21.86 21.49 -8.36
N VAL A 536 20.53 21.55 -8.38
CA VAL A 536 19.76 22.06 -7.22
C VAL A 536 19.90 21.12 -6.04
N ASP A 537 19.76 19.80 -6.20
CA ASP A 537 19.80 18.86 -5.08
C ASP A 537 21.17 18.81 -4.38
N VAL A 538 22.26 18.93 -5.14
CA VAL A 538 23.64 18.94 -4.62
C VAL A 538 24.00 20.26 -3.96
N ASN A 539 23.56 21.37 -4.54
CA ASN A 539 24.02 22.70 -4.14
C ASN A 539 23.00 23.50 -3.31
N SER A 540 22.00 22.83 -2.75
CA SER A 540 21.10 23.39 -1.75
C SER A 540 21.14 22.49 -0.50
N PRO A 541 20.98 23.05 0.71
CA PRO A 541 20.88 22.26 1.92
C PRO A 541 19.74 21.24 1.84
N LYS A 542 19.88 20.16 2.62
CA LYS A 542 18.76 19.25 2.87
C LYS A 542 17.85 19.92 3.88
N LEU A 543 16.54 19.71 3.75
CA LEU A 543 15.60 20.17 4.76
C LEU A 543 15.83 19.42 6.07
N LEU A 544 16.01 20.17 7.15
CA LEU A 544 16.15 19.68 8.52
C LEU A 544 14.82 19.81 9.27
N LEU A 545 14.65 19.10 10.40
CA LEU A 545 13.48 19.29 11.26
C LEU A 545 13.50 20.69 11.88
N GLU A 546 14.70 21.15 12.25
CA GLU A 546 15.03 22.45 12.80
C GLU A 546 14.60 23.59 11.86
N ASP A 547 14.78 23.42 10.54
CA ASP A 547 14.31 24.38 9.54
C ASP A 547 12.77 24.52 9.57
N VAL A 548 12.05 23.40 9.73
CA VAL A 548 10.59 23.43 9.83
C VAL A 548 10.14 24.09 11.13
N VAL A 549 10.84 23.86 12.24
CA VAL A 549 10.59 24.57 13.50
C VAL A 549 10.78 26.07 13.32
N GLU A 550 11.84 26.50 12.63
CA GLU A 550 12.10 27.91 12.34
C GLU A 550 11.02 28.52 11.44
N TYR A 551 10.65 27.86 10.34
CA TYR A 551 9.55 28.29 9.50
C TYR A 551 8.22 28.37 10.26
N GLY A 552 8.02 27.49 11.24
CA GLY A 552 6.83 27.44 12.09
C GLY A 552 6.62 28.66 12.98
N LYS A 553 7.65 29.49 13.20
CA LYS A 553 7.55 30.73 14.00
C LYS A 553 6.76 31.83 13.29
N ASP A 554 6.68 31.80 11.96
CA ASP A 554 5.93 32.75 11.13
C ASP A 554 5.12 32.02 10.05
N ILE A 555 4.00 31.44 10.50
CA ILE A 555 3.06 30.72 9.64
C ILE A 555 2.50 31.59 8.49
N PRO A 556 2.11 32.87 8.68
CA PRO A 556 1.71 33.73 7.58
C PRO A 556 2.76 33.86 6.47
N THR A 557 4.03 34.10 6.83
CA THR A 557 5.12 34.18 5.83
C THR A 557 5.34 32.83 5.14
N LEU A 558 5.26 31.72 5.89
CA LEU A 558 5.34 30.38 5.30
C LEU A 558 4.20 30.09 4.31
N ALA A 559 2.96 30.44 4.67
CA ALA A 559 1.80 30.31 3.78
C ALA A 559 1.99 31.15 2.50
N LYS A 560 2.51 32.37 2.65
CA LYS A 560 2.86 33.22 1.51
C LYS A 560 3.94 32.58 0.63
N ASN A 561 4.98 31.97 1.20
CA ASN A 561 6.01 31.31 0.42
C ASN A 561 5.44 30.18 -0.46
N PHE A 562 4.50 29.38 0.06
CA PHE A 562 3.82 28.36 -0.74
C PHE A 562 2.89 28.97 -1.78
N THR A 563 2.16 30.04 -1.43
CA THR A 563 1.30 30.77 -2.37
C THR A 563 2.12 31.31 -3.55
N ASP A 564 3.26 31.94 -3.25
CA ASP A 564 4.20 32.44 -4.26
C ASP A 564 4.74 31.28 -5.13
N LEU A 565 5.11 30.14 -4.52
CA LEU A 565 5.59 28.95 -5.26
C LEU A 565 4.54 28.42 -6.24
N LEU A 566 3.28 28.31 -5.81
CA LEU A 566 2.18 27.78 -6.61
C LEU A 566 1.70 28.78 -7.68
N ALA A 567 1.97 30.07 -7.49
CA ALA A 567 1.62 31.14 -8.44
C ALA A 567 2.65 31.33 -9.57
N ILE A 568 3.83 30.68 -9.51
CA ILE A 568 4.89 30.79 -10.53
C ILE A 568 4.35 30.35 -11.89
N ASN A 569 4.23 31.31 -12.80
CA ASN A 569 3.77 31.13 -14.18
C ASN A 569 4.87 31.43 -15.21
N SER A 570 5.99 32.03 -14.80
CA SER A 570 7.10 32.39 -15.69
C SER A 570 8.49 32.07 -15.12
N VAL A 571 9.49 32.12 -16.01
CA VAL A 571 10.90 31.86 -15.69
C VAL A 571 11.47 32.96 -14.81
N GLU A 572 11.05 34.20 -15.07
CA GLU A 572 11.40 35.41 -14.34
C GLU A 572 10.86 35.36 -12.90
N GLU A 573 9.60 34.95 -12.73
CA GLU A 573 9.02 34.76 -11.40
C GLU A 573 9.74 33.68 -10.59
N LEU A 574 10.10 32.56 -11.24
CA LEU A 574 10.89 31.51 -10.59
C LEU A 574 12.26 32.01 -10.13
N ALA A 575 12.98 32.73 -10.99
CA ALA A 575 14.27 33.28 -10.63
C ALA A 575 14.15 34.28 -9.47
N SER A 576 13.12 35.12 -9.48
CA SER A 576 12.82 36.02 -8.35
C SER A 576 12.50 35.23 -7.08
N TYR A 577 11.75 34.15 -7.18
CA TYR A 577 11.38 33.29 -6.05
C TYR A 577 12.60 32.65 -5.38
N THR A 578 13.63 32.25 -6.15
CA THR A 578 14.91 31.75 -5.62
C THR A 578 15.84 32.87 -5.12
N GLY A 579 15.42 34.14 -5.19
CA GLY A 579 16.24 35.29 -4.80
C GLY A 579 17.29 35.70 -5.83
N PHE A 580 17.23 35.19 -7.07
CA PHE A 580 18.15 35.56 -8.13
C PHE A 580 17.86 36.97 -8.65
N LYS A 581 18.84 37.87 -8.55
CA LYS A 581 18.75 39.28 -8.96
C LYS A 581 19.58 39.64 -10.19
N GLY A 582 20.24 38.65 -10.79
CA GLY A 582 21.07 38.82 -11.98
C GLY A 582 20.25 38.89 -13.27
N GLU A 583 20.93 39.14 -14.39
CA GLU A 583 20.28 39.17 -15.70
C GLU A 583 20.02 37.74 -16.23
N ILE A 584 18.78 37.43 -16.61
CA ILE A 584 18.38 36.10 -17.10
C ILE A 584 18.68 36.00 -18.61
N LYS A 585 19.95 35.76 -18.96
CA LYS A 585 20.42 35.60 -20.36
C LYS A 585 21.33 34.38 -20.52
N GLY A 586 21.56 33.97 -21.78
CA GLY A 586 22.49 32.90 -22.13
C GLY A 586 22.23 31.57 -21.41
N PHE A 587 23.27 31.00 -20.78
CA PHE A 587 23.18 29.75 -20.05
C PHE A 587 22.31 29.84 -18.79
N ILE A 588 22.29 30.98 -18.11
CA ILE A 588 21.44 31.23 -16.94
C ILE A 588 19.96 31.13 -17.33
N LYS A 589 19.56 31.75 -18.46
CA LYS A 589 18.20 31.59 -18.99
C LYS A 589 17.87 30.14 -19.30
N THR A 590 18.81 29.40 -19.88
CA THR A 590 18.61 27.99 -20.21
C THR A 590 18.43 27.13 -18.96
N PHE A 591 19.20 27.41 -17.90
CA PHE A 591 19.06 26.77 -16.59
C PHE A 591 17.70 27.06 -15.96
N PHE A 592 17.29 28.32 -15.87
CA PHE A 592 15.99 28.68 -15.27
C PHE A 592 14.80 28.18 -16.10
N ASN A 593 14.91 28.10 -17.44
CA ASN A 593 13.90 27.41 -18.27
C ASN A 593 13.77 25.93 -17.88
N GLY A 594 14.91 25.24 -17.71
CA GLY A 594 14.94 23.87 -17.24
C GLY A 594 14.33 23.72 -15.85
N LEU A 595 14.72 24.61 -14.92
CA LEU A 595 14.22 24.61 -13.54
C LEU A 595 12.71 24.87 -13.50
N TYR A 596 12.21 25.84 -14.26
CA TYR A 596 10.78 26.12 -14.38
C TYR A 596 9.99 24.92 -14.89
N SER A 597 10.49 24.27 -15.95
CA SER A 597 9.87 23.05 -16.45
C SER A 597 9.85 21.93 -15.41
N ILE A 598 10.91 21.77 -14.61
CA ILE A 598 10.98 20.74 -13.57
C ILE A 598 10.03 21.05 -12.42
N VAL A 599 10.06 22.27 -11.89
CA VAL A 599 9.21 22.72 -10.77
C VAL A 599 7.73 22.57 -11.14
N SER A 600 7.35 23.06 -12.33
CA SER A 600 5.99 22.91 -12.85
C SER A 600 5.57 21.44 -12.96
N GLN A 601 6.45 20.58 -13.51
CA GLN A 601 6.18 19.14 -13.61
C GLN A 601 6.06 18.47 -12.24
N THR A 602 6.85 18.87 -11.25
CA THR A 602 6.80 18.31 -9.89
C THR A 602 5.47 18.60 -9.21
N VAL A 603 4.97 19.85 -9.27
CA VAL A 603 3.66 20.21 -8.69
C VAL A 603 2.51 19.54 -9.46
N ARG A 604 2.61 19.50 -10.80
CA ARG A 604 1.61 18.83 -11.66
C ARG A 604 1.55 17.32 -11.44
N ALA A 605 2.68 16.68 -11.14
CA ALA A 605 2.72 15.24 -10.88
C ALA A 605 1.89 14.86 -9.63
N ILE A 606 1.95 15.67 -8.57
CA ILE A 606 1.17 15.47 -7.34
C ILE A 606 -0.34 15.49 -7.64
N THR A 607 -0.81 16.53 -8.31
CA THR A 607 -2.23 16.69 -8.64
C THR A 607 -2.69 15.68 -9.70
N SER A 608 -1.83 15.25 -10.61
CA SER A 608 -2.12 14.19 -11.60
C SER A 608 -2.27 12.81 -10.96
N LEU A 609 -1.58 12.56 -9.84
CA LEU A 609 -1.79 11.37 -9.01
C LEU A 609 -3.09 11.45 -8.21
N GLY A 610 -3.78 12.60 -8.23
CA GLY A 610 -5.08 12.80 -7.61
C GLY A 610 -5.05 13.37 -6.21
N THR A 611 -3.88 13.79 -5.72
CA THR A 611 -3.74 14.52 -4.46
C THR A 611 -3.96 16.02 -4.69
N PRO A 612 -5.08 16.61 -4.24
CA PRO A 612 -5.31 18.04 -4.39
C PRO A 612 -4.47 18.86 -3.40
N ILE A 613 -4.20 20.10 -3.77
CA ILE A 613 -3.54 21.10 -2.91
C ILE A 613 -4.55 22.18 -2.59
N ILE A 614 -4.80 22.45 -1.31
CA ILE A 614 -5.60 23.60 -0.85
C ILE A 614 -4.69 24.63 -0.19
N TYR A 615 -4.85 25.90 -0.55
CA TYR A 615 -4.04 27.02 -0.06
C TYR A 615 -4.87 28.30 -0.06
N GLN A 616 -4.39 29.35 0.59
CA GLN A 616 -4.97 30.68 0.48
C GLN A 616 -4.30 31.45 -0.65
N ASP A 617 -5.07 31.98 -1.58
CA ASP A 617 -4.54 32.82 -2.65
C ASP A 617 -4.07 34.20 -2.13
N ASN A 618 -3.55 35.04 -3.02
CA ASN A 618 -3.10 36.39 -2.68
C ASN A 618 -4.21 37.30 -2.15
N ALA A 619 -5.48 36.94 -2.33
CA ALA A 619 -6.64 37.63 -1.77
C ALA A 619 -7.13 37.02 -0.44
N GLY A 620 -6.43 36.01 0.08
CA GLY A 620 -6.77 35.31 1.32
C GLY A 620 -7.93 34.32 1.18
N LYS A 621 -8.31 33.94 -0.05
CA LYS A 621 -9.40 32.99 -0.32
C LYS A 621 -8.85 31.59 -0.54
N ASP A 622 -9.59 30.59 -0.06
CA ASP A 622 -9.24 29.18 -0.27
C ASP A 622 -9.35 28.82 -1.76
N ALA A 623 -8.27 28.32 -2.32
CA ALA A 623 -8.15 27.83 -3.69
C ALA A 623 -7.68 26.37 -3.69
N ILE A 624 -8.22 25.56 -4.61
CA ILE A 624 -7.85 24.15 -4.76
C ILE A 624 -7.19 23.95 -6.12
N LEU A 625 -6.02 23.32 -6.13
CA LEU A 625 -5.36 22.83 -7.35
C LEU A 625 -5.63 21.32 -7.49
N ALA A 626 -6.10 20.90 -8.65
CA ALA A 626 -6.44 19.49 -8.91
C ALA A 626 -6.07 19.04 -10.33
N GLY A 627 -5.86 17.72 -10.47
CA GLY A 627 -5.74 17.01 -11.74
C GLY A 627 -7.07 16.40 -12.18
N PRO A 628 -7.10 15.56 -13.23
CA PRO A 628 -8.34 14.98 -13.75
C PRO A 628 -9.02 13.99 -12.79
N TYR A 629 -8.25 13.38 -11.90
CA TYR A 629 -8.76 12.49 -10.84
C TYR A 629 -8.62 13.19 -9.49
N PHE A 630 -9.62 13.04 -8.62
CA PHE A 630 -9.67 13.66 -7.29
C PHE A 630 -9.86 12.57 -6.23
N ALA A 631 -8.74 12.12 -5.65
CA ALA A 631 -8.72 10.97 -4.75
C ALA A 631 -9.57 11.12 -3.47
N PRO A 632 -9.71 12.30 -2.83
CA PRO A 632 -10.46 12.42 -1.57
C PRO A 632 -11.94 12.04 -1.63
N LEU A 633 -12.54 12.10 -2.82
CA LEU A 633 -13.92 11.69 -3.10
C LEU A 633 -13.99 10.64 -4.20
N ASP A 634 -12.84 10.14 -4.67
CA ASP A 634 -12.75 9.14 -5.74
C ASP A 634 -13.50 9.55 -7.03
N LEU A 635 -13.34 10.83 -7.43
CA LEU A 635 -14.08 11.50 -8.50
C LEU A 635 -13.21 11.75 -9.75
N VAL A 636 -13.85 11.75 -10.92
CA VAL A 636 -13.28 12.32 -12.16
C VAL A 636 -13.82 13.74 -12.33
N LEU A 637 -12.94 14.74 -12.36
CA LEU A 637 -13.34 16.15 -12.44
C LEU A 637 -13.71 16.53 -13.88
N SER A 638 -14.99 16.35 -14.22
CA SER A 638 -15.50 16.57 -15.58
C SER A 638 -15.71 18.06 -15.89
N THR A 639 -16.19 18.83 -14.91
CA THR A 639 -16.51 20.27 -15.04
C THR A 639 -15.93 21.08 -13.89
N ASN A 640 -15.83 22.40 -14.04
CA ASN A 640 -15.45 23.32 -12.96
C ASN A 640 -16.43 23.31 -11.77
N TYR A 641 -17.62 22.71 -11.93
CA TYR A 641 -18.63 22.55 -10.87
C TYR A 641 -18.66 21.14 -10.26
N THR A 642 -17.94 20.16 -10.80
CA THR A 642 -18.09 18.76 -10.36
C THR A 642 -17.84 18.59 -8.87
N LEU A 643 -16.75 19.17 -8.34
CA LEU A 643 -16.42 19.05 -6.91
C LEU A 643 -17.48 19.72 -6.02
N ILE A 644 -17.87 20.95 -6.37
CA ILE A 644 -18.76 21.76 -5.55
C ILE A 644 -20.17 21.17 -5.50
N GLU A 645 -20.67 20.65 -6.62
CA GLU A 645 -21.96 19.96 -6.73
C GLU A 645 -21.97 18.66 -5.94
N THR A 646 -20.89 17.87 -5.97
CA THR A 646 -20.80 16.65 -5.17
C THR A 646 -20.79 16.97 -3.68
N ILE A 647 -20.04 18.00 -3.25
CA ILE A 647 -20.06 18.46 -1.86
C ILE A 647 -21.46 18.90 -1.45
N ASP A 648 -22.15 19.69 -2.29
CA ASP A 648 -23.51 20.17 -2.01
C ASP A 648 -24.52 19.02 -1.88
N ALA A 649 -24.42 18.01 -2.75
CA ALA A 649 -25.27 16.83 -2.69
C ALA A 649 -25.06 16.05 -1.38
N MET A 650 -23.80 15.76 -1.01
CA MET A 650 -23.47 15.03 0.22
C MET A 650 -23.89 15.82 1.47
N CYS A 651 -23.65 17.13 1.51
CA CYS A 651 -24.07 17.97 2.63
C CYS A 651 -25.60 17.98 2.78
N LYS A 652 -26.34 18.02 1.67
CA LYS A 652 -27.80 17.97 1.68
C LYS A 652 -28.33 16.62 2.16
N GLU A 653 -27.76 15.53 1.64
CA GLU A 653 -28.16 14.16 1.97
C GLU A 653 -27.94 13.83 3.45
N HIS A 654 -26.80 14.25 4.00
CA HIS A 654 -26.39 13.94 5.37
C HIS A 654 -26.61 15.09 6.37
N MET A 655 -27.27 16.18 5.96
CA MET A 655 -27.53 17.37 6.78
C MET A 655 -26.25 17.94 7.42
N LEU A 656 -25.19 18.11 6.63
CA LEU A 656 -23.88 18.59 7.09
C LEU A 656 -23.69 20.07 6.80
N GLU A 657 -23.02 20.77 7.71
CA GLU A 657 -22.52 22.13 7.45
C GLU A 657 -21.36 22.09 6.46
N ARG A 658 -21.44 22.90 5.40
CA ARG A 658 -20.50 22.85 4.26
C ARG A 658 -19.05 23.05 4.70
N ASP A 659 -18.77 24.07 5.48
CA ASP A 659 -17.41 24.41 5.89
C ASP A 659 -16.81 23.35 6.83
N GLN A 660 -17.65 22.74 7.68
CA GLN A 660 -17.24 21.62 8.51
C GLN A 660 -16.93 20.39 7.66
N PHE A 661 -17.75 20.10 6.65
CA PHE A 661 -17.52 18.98 5.74
C PHE A 661 -16.27 19.17 4.88
N ILE A 662 -16.01 20.37 4.35
CA ILE A 662 -14.76 20.68 3.62
C ILE A 662 -13.54 20.48 4.53
N ASN A 663 -13.58 21.02 5.75
CA ASN A 663 -12.48 20.85 6.69
C ASN A 663 -12.28 19.41 7.13
N TRP A 664 -13.36 18.64 7.28
CA TRP A 664 -13.29 17.20 7.48
C TRP A 664 -12.66 16.49 6.27
N LEU A 665 -13.07 16.84 5.05
CA LEU A 665 -12.54 16.25 3.82
C LEU A 665 -11.04 16.55 3.65
N VAL A 666 -10.63 17.78 3.92
CA VAL A 666 -9.23 18.21 3.86
C VAL A 666 -8.39 17.45 4.90
N CYS A 667 -8.87 17.42 6.14
CA CYS A 667 -8.12 16.85 7.26
C CYS A 667 -8.09 15.31 7.25
N ASN A 668 -9.18 14.67 6.81
CA ASN A 668 -9.38 13.22 6.86
C ASN A 668 -9.15 12.55 5.50
N ASN A 669 -9.67 13.12 4.40
CA ASN A 669 -9.70 12.44 3.10
C ASN A 669 -8.58 12.81 2.13
N GLY A 670 -7.61 13.65 2.53
CA GLY A 670 -6.30 13.68 1.86
C GLY A 670 -6.03 14.81 0.90
N PHE A 671 -5.95 16.01 1.45
CA PHE A 671 -5.43 17.19 0.78
C PHE A 671 -4.05 17.54 1.32
N ILE A 672 -3.23 18.16 0.48
CA ILE A 672 -2.09 18.95 0.97
C ILE A 672 -2.66 20.29 1.42
N ASP A 673 -2.72 20.52 2.73
CA ASP A 673 -3.31 21.71 3.33
C ASP A 673 -2.22 22.73 3.67
N LEU A 674 -2.07 23.72 2.79
CA LEU A 674 -1.10 24.82 2.91
C LEU A 674 -1.74 26.09 3.46
N ARG A 675 -2.95 26.01 4.01
CA ARG A 675 -3.59 27.13 4.70
C ARG A 675 -2.90 27.38 6.04
N PRO A 676 -2.92 28.63 6.56
CA PRO A 676 -2.18 28.97 7.77
C PRO A 676 -2.76 28.30 9.02
N ASN A 677 -4.07 28.11 9.10
CA ASN A 677 -4.73 27.62 10.31
C ASN A 677 -4.55 26.11 10.48
N ALA A 678 -4.49 25.65 11.74
CA ALA A 678 -4.54 24.23 12.07
C ALA A 678 -6.00 23.76 12.14
N ILE A 679 -6.31 22.67 11.46
CA ILE A 679 -7.58 21.96 11.62
C ILE A 679 -7.33 20.75 12.49
N LEU A 680 -8.17 20.59 13.50
CA LEU A 680 -8.26 19.40 14.33
C LEU A 680 -9.60 18.72 14.05
N ASN A 681 -9.55 17.48 13.58
CA ASN A 681 -10.71 16.64 13.37
C ASN A 681 -10.69 15.47 14.34
N THR A 682 -11.80 15.21 15.03
CA THR A 682 -11.99 14.02 15.89
C THR A 682 -13.03 13.04 15.34
N ALA A 683 -13.72 13.38 14.25
CA ALA A 683 -14.71 12.52 13.60
C ALA A 683 -14.05 11.62 12.55
N LYS A 684 -14.19 10.30 12.75
CA LYS A 684 -13.73 9.29 11.78
C LYS A 684 -14.63 9.23 10.53
N THR A 685 -15.93 9.47 10.69
CA THR A 685 -16.96 9.42 9.63
C THR A 685 -17.88 10.63 9.73
N TYR A 686 -18.45 11.09 8.62
CA TYR A 686 -19.46 12.17 8.63
C TYR A 686 -20.90 11.68 8.87
N ALA A 687 -21.18 10.37 8.83
CA ALA A 687 -22.53 9.81 8.89
C ALA A 687 -23.31 10.13 10.19
N GLY A 688 -22.61 10.46 11.29
CA GLY A 688 -23.21 10.88 12.56
C GLY A 688 -23.30 12.40 12.77
N GLY A 689 -23.01 13.19 11.73
CA GLY A 689 -22.80 14.62 11.83
C GLY A 689 -21.35 14.99 12.18
N LEU A 690 -20.99 16.26 11.98
CA LEU A 690 -19.64 16.78 12.21
C LEU A 690 -19.57 17.90 13.27
N THR A 691 -20.71 18.28 13.83
CA THR A 691 -20.82 19.31 14.87
C THR A 691 -19.90 18.97 16.05
N ASP A 692 -19.16 19.96 16.54
CA ASP A 692 -18.17 19.87 17.63
C ASP A 692 -16.98 18.93 17.37
N SER A 693 -16.91 18.28 16.20
CA SER A 693 -15.82 17.37 15.84
C SER A 693 -14.71 18.01 15.01
N ILE A 694 -14.97 19.21 14.46
CA ILE A 694 -14.02 19.99 13.68
C ILE A 694 -13.70 21.30 14.41
N THR A 695 -12.42 21.52 14.71
CA THR A 695 -11.94 22.76 15.33
C THR A 695 -10.89 23.42 14.45
N VAL A 696 -11.04 24.72 14.19
CA VAL A 696 -10.03 25.54 13.50
C VAL A 696 -9.27 26.36 14.54
N LEU A 697 -7.95 26.24 14.53
CA LEU A 697 -7.03 26.82 15.51
C LEU A 697 -6.06 27.74 14.76
N THR A 698 -5.88 28.97 15.26
CA THR A 698 -5.14 30.04 14.57
C THR A 698 -3.76 30.32 15.14
N ASP A 699 -3.43 29.73 16.29
CA ASP A 699 -2.17 29.97 17.00
C ASP A 699 -1.62 28.69 17.66
N GLU A 700 -0.29 28.66 17.82
CA GLU A 700 0.43 27.50 18.37
C GLU A 700 0.01 27.18 19.83
N PRO A 701 -0.12 28.14 20.77
CA PRO A 701 -0.59 27.85 22.12
C PRO A 701 -1.95 27.13 22.16
N SER A 702 -2.91 27.59 21.36
CA SER A 702 -4.23 26.97 21.26
C SER A 702 -4.15 25.56 20.67
N PHE A 703 -3.36 25.37 19.62
CA PHE A 703 -3.14 24.05 19.01
C PHE A 703 -2.50 23.06 19.98
N ARG A 704 -1.39 23.46 20.61
CA ARG A 704 -0.68 22.65 21.62
C ARG A 704 -1.58 22.28 22.79
N LYS A 705 -2.42 23.21 23.25
CA LYS A 705 -3.42 22.96 24.32
C LYS A 705 -4.45 21.92 23.88
N ALA A 706 -5.00 22.03 22.67
CA ALA A 706 -5.99 21.10 22.13
C ALA A 706 -5.44 19.68 22.03
N ILE A 707 -4.24 19.50 21.47
CA ILE A 707 -3.56 18.20 21.39
C ILE A 707 -3.26 17.64 22.77
N ASN A 708 -2.74 18.46 23.69
CA ASN A 708 -2.48 18.00 25.06
C ASN A 708 -3.75 17.58 25.82
N ASN A 709 -4.90 18.18 25.52
CA ASN A 709 -6.17 17.78 26.09
C ASN A 709 -6.63 16.42 25.53
N LEU A 710 -6.53 16.19 24.22
CA LEU A 710 -6.81 14.89 23.60
C LEU A 710 -5.87 13.81 24.15
N LYS A 711 -4.59 14.13 24.28
CA LYS A 711 -3.56 13.29 24.88
C LYS A 711 -3.93 12.84 26.30
N LEU A 712 -4.44 13.75 27.13
CA LEU A 712 -4.95 13.43 28.47
C LEU A 712 -6.21 12.57 28.44
N LYS A 713 -7.14 12.81 27.50
CA LYS A 713 -8.34 11.97 27.34
C LYS A 713 -7.96 10.53 26.95
N ASN A 714 -7.08 10.38 25.96
CA ASN A 714 -6.60 9.06 25.51
C ASN A 714 -5.81 8.32 26.60
N ALA A 715 -5.02 9.02 27.41
CA ALA A 715 -4.31 8.39 28.53
C ALA A 715 -5.26 7.80 29.59
N ARG A 716 -6.51 8.28 29.68
CA ARG A 716 -7.54 7.76 30.59
C ARG A 716 -8.43 6.69 29.95
N ASN A 717 -8.36 6.51 28.62
CA ASN A 717 -9.19 5.57 27.90
C ASN A 717 -8.44 4.23 27.76
N ILE A 718 -9.01 3.18 28.37
CA ILE A 718 -8.43 1.83 28.40
C ILE A 718 -8.97 0.91 27.29
N GLU A 719 -10.02 1.34 26.58
CA GLU A 719 -10.67 0.54 25.53
C GLU A 719 -10.12 0.90 24.14
N GLU A 720 -10.43 2.09 23.63
CA GLU A 720 -10.00 2.56 22.31
C GLU A 720 -9.69 4.05 22.36
N ASN A 721 -8.60 4.49 21.72
CA ASN A 721 -8.28 5.91 21.68
C ASN A 721 -9.32 6.69 20.89
N TYR A 722 -9.60 7.91 21.36
CA TYR A 722 -10.26 8.92 20.56
C TYR A 722 -9.44 9.17 19.30
N HIS A 723 -10.10 8.96 18.16
CA HIS A 723 -9.58 9.29 16.85
C HIS A 723 -9.31 10.79 16.77
N TYR A 724 -8.19 11.17 16.16
CA TYR A 724 -7.99 12.53 15.68
C TYR A 724 -7.03 12.59 14.51
N ASN A 725 -7.22 13.57 13.63
CA ASN A 725 -6.27 13.97 12.58
C ASN A 725 -6.09 15.48 12.61
N THR A 726 -4.97 15.94 12.05
CA THR A 726 -4.71 17.37 11.88
C THR A 726 -4.26 17.73 10.47
N SER A 727 -4.53 18.97 10.04
CA SER A 727 -4.06 19.53 8.77
C SER A 727 -3.81 21.04 8.88
N GLY A 728 -3.18 21.60 7.85
CA GLY A 728 -2.78 23.00 7.78
C GLY A 728 -1.34 23.23 8.23
N LEU A 729 -0.75 24.37 7.84
CA LEU A 729 0.65 24.68 8.09
C LEU A 729 0.97 24.77 9.59
N LEU A 730 0.10 25.41 10.37
CA LEU A 730 0.28 25.46 11.83
C LEU A 730 0.30 24.07 12.46
N ALA A 731 -0.59 23.16 12.02
CA ALA A 731 -0.61 21.79 12.52
C ALA A 731 0.65 21.04 12.09
N TYR A 732 1.02 21.13 10.82
CA TYR A 732 2.21 20.48 10.28
C TYR A 732 3.47 20.91 11.04
N CYS A 733 3.73 22.22 11.14
CA CYS A 733 4.88 22.72 11.90
C CYS A 733 4.79 22.34 13.37
N GLY A 734 3.61 22.44 14.00
CA GLY A 734 3.40 22.02 15.38
C GLY A 734 3.72 20.54 15.64
N ARG A 735 3.39 19.64 14.70
CA ARG A 735 3.76 18.21 14.76
C ARG A 735 5.28 18.02 14.70
N ILE A 736 5.94 18.72 13.78
CA ILE A 736 7.40 18.61 13.61
C ILE A 736 8.13 19.20 14.82
N THR A 737 7.66 20.32 15.38
CA THR A 737 8.18 20.87 16.63
C THR A 737 8.05 19.87 17.77
N GLY A 738 6.89 19.24 17.93
CA GLY A 738 6.71 18.21 18.96
C GLY A 738 7.59 16.97 18.76
N LEU A 739 7.85 16.58 17.51
CA LEU A 739 8.81 15.53 17.16
C LEU A 739 10.26 15.95 17.48
N TYR A 740 10.63 17.17 17.13
CA TYR A 740 11.95 17.74 17.41
C TYR A 740 12.23 17.80 18.93
N GLU A 741 11.29 18.33 19.72
CA GLU A 741 11.34 18.32 21.19
C GLU A 741 11.53 16.89 21.75
N GLN A 742 10.94 15.88 21.10
CA GLN A 742 11.14 14.47 21.47
C GLN A 742 12.54 13.96 21.16
N LEU A 743 13.12 14.37 20.04
CA LEU A 743 14.46 13.98 19.65
C LEU A 743 15.53 14.65 20.53
N GLU A 744 15.32 15.90 20.97
CA GLU A 744 16.24 16.58 21.90
C GLU A 744 16.37 15.86 23.25
N LEU A 745 15.33 15.15 23.70
CA LEU A 745 15.39 14.31 24.90
C LEU A 745 16.06 12.94 24.65
N PHE A 746 16.77 12.75 23.55
CA PHE A 746 17.49 11.50 23.30
C PHE A 746 18.64 11.34 24.28
N ASP A 747 18.58 10.26 25.06
CA ASP A 747 19.65 9.85 25.94
C ASP A 747 20.30 8.58 25.38
N LEU A 748 21.63 8.49 25.45
CA LEU A 748 22.44 7.38 24.96
C LEU A 748 22.39 6.15 25.89
N SER A 749 21.58 6.19 26.96
CA SER A 749 21.35 5.04 27.83
C SER A 749 20.78 3.84 27.05
N LEU A 750 21.37 2.65 27.30
CA LEU A 750 20.97 1.39 26.67
C LEU A 750 19.55 1.00 27.11
N GLY A 751 18.62 0.88 26.16
CA GLY A 751 17.25 0.44 26.41
C GLY A 751 16.33 0.64 25.20
N THR A 752 15.19 -0.06 25.17
CA THR A 752 14.22 0.03 24.07
C THR A 752 13.62 1.43 23.94
N TYR A 753 13.49 2.22 25.02
CA TYR A 753 12.81 3.54 25.05
C TYR A 753 13.47 4.66 24.20
N ASN A 754 14.74 4.52 23.85
CA ASN A 754 15.48 5.50 23.03
C ASN A 754 15.78 5.00 21.60
N GLY A 755 15.57 3.70 21.30
CA GLY A 755 16.01 3.08 20.04
C GLY A 755 15.43 3.68 18.74
N TRP A 756 14.24 4.28 18.78
CA TRP A 756 13.62 4.90 17.59
C TRP A 756 14.28 6.21 17.19
N LYS A 757 14.81 6.97 18.16
CA LYS A 757 15.48 8.24 17.89
C LYS A 757 16.76 8.01 17.08
N ALA A 758 17.41 6.86 17.27
CA ALA A 758 18.54 6.43 16.45
C ALA A 758 18.18 6.13 14.97
N LEU A 759 16.89 6.03 14.62
CA LEU A 759 16.47 5.95 13.22
C LEU A 759 16.59 7.30 12.52
N PHE A 760 16.64 8.41 13.28
CA PHE A 760 16.71 9.74 12.72
C PHE A 760 18.14 10.08 12.27
N PRO A 761 18.32 10.33 10.98
CA PRO A 761 19.61 10.62 10.38
C PRO A 761 20.05 12.06 10.72
N ILE A 762 21.27 12.20 11.21
CA ILE A 762 21.86 13.51 11.52
C ILE A 762 22.86 13.96 10.43
N ASP A 763 23.02 15.27 10.28
CA ASP A 763 24.07 15.87 9.47
C ASP A 763 25.40 16.01 10.25
N GLY A 764 26.40 16.66 9.64
CA GLY A 764 27.72 16.86 10.27
C GLY A 764 27.72 17.81 11.48
N ASN A 765 26.60 18.50 11.73
CA ASN A 765 26.39 19.41 12.85
C ASN A 765 25.36 18.84 13.85
N GLU A 766 25.09 17.53 13.77
CA GLU A 766 24.12 16.84 14.64
C GLU A 766 22.66 17.27 14.46
N ASN A 767 22.32 17.97 13.36
CA ASN A 767 20.92 18.34 13.07
C ASN A 767 20.17 17.22 12.37
N HIS A 768 18.87 17.11 12.60
CA HIS A 768 18.05 16.00 12.09
C HIS A 768 17.56 16.25 10.67
N ILE A 769 17.97 15.41 9.73
CA ILE A 769 17.53 15.52 8.34
C ILE A 769 16.09 14.99 8.21
N LEU A 770 15.19 15.80 7.64
CA LEU A 770 13.81 15.40 7.38
C LEU A 770 13.76 14.29 6.33
N ILE A 771 13.15 13.15 6.71
CA ILE A 771 12.84 12.05 5.80
C ILE A 771 11.35 11.83 5.75
N PRO A 772 10.68 12.06 4.59
CA PRO A 772 9.22 12.03 4.49
C PRO A 772 8.61 10.78 5.09
N GLY A 773 9.08 9.59 4.70
CA GLY A 773 8.52 8.35 5.22
C GLY A 773 8.73 8.12 6.73
N LEU A 774 9.84 8.59 7.31
CA LEU A 774 10.13 8.44 8.74
C LEU A 774 9.26 9.39 9.59
N VAL A 775 9.15 10.64 9.15
CA VAL A 775 8.32 11.66 9.81
C VAL A 775 6.85 11.28 9.75
N GLU A 776 6.39 10.82 8.58
CA GLU A 776 5.03 10.32 8.42
C GLU A 776 4.76 9.08 9.28
N ALA A 777 5.77 8.21 9.49
CA ALA A 777 5.62 7.12 10.42
C ALA A 777 5.34 7.59 11.85
N MET A 778 6.05 8.63 12.31
CA MET A 778 5.84 9.20 13.63
C MET A 778 4.48 9.88 13.77
N ARG A 779 3.96 10.50 12.70
CA ARG A 779 2.57 11.00 12.69
C ARG A 779 1.59 9.86 12.95
N HIS A 780 1.72 8.74 12.24
CA HIS A 780 0.85 7.58 12.45
C HIS A 780 0.88 7.10 13.90
N TYR A 781 2.07 7.00 14.51
CA TYR A 781 2.16 6.65 15.93
C TYR A 781 1.50 7.68 16.85
N ALA A 782 1.79 8.97 16.67
CA ALA A 782 1.27 10.04 17.52
C ALA A 782 -0.26 10.13 17.47
N GLU A 783 -0.86 9.91 16.30
CA GLU A 783 -2.31 9.92 16.08
C GLU A 783 -3.00 8.59 16.43
N GLY A 784 -2.23 7.59 16.89
CA GLY A 784 -2.76 6.30 17.34
C GLY A 784 -3.18 5.36 16.23
N LEU A 785 -2.47 5.46 15.11
CA LEU A 785 -2.75 4.80 13.85
C LEU A 785 -1.76 3.66 13.53
N GLY A 786 -0.61 3.61 14.21
CA GLY A 786 0.38 2.53 14.11
C GLY A 786 0.03 1.28 14.93
N LYS A 787 0.59 0.12 14.56
CA LYS A 787 0.44 -1.16 15.29
C LYS A 787 1.30 -1.17 16.56
N ILE A 788 0.78 -1.74 17.65
CA ILE A 788 1.51 -1.95 18.92
C ILE A 788 1.63 -3.47 19.18
N THR A 789 2.83 -4.06 19.07
CA THR A 789 3.08 -5.48 19.45
C THR A 789 4.42 -5.67 20.18
N GLY A 790 4.38 -6.10 21.45
CA GLY A 790 5.47 -6.85 22.08
C GLY A 790 6.26 -6.13 23.18
N THR A 791 7.02 -5.09 22.85
CA THR A 791 7.62 -4.17 23.82
C THR A 791 7.40 -2.78 23.28
N GLU A 792 6.50 -2.09 23.93
CA GLU A 792 6.11 -0.73 23.68
C GLU A 792 7.37 0.13 23.50
N PHE A 793 7.39 1.09 22.57
CA PHE A 793 7.82 2.40 23.06
C PHE A 793 6.78 2.77 24.11
N LEU A 794 7.11 2.33 25.32
CA LEU A 794 6.42 2.41 26.58
C LEU A 794 5.38 3.51 26.53
N TYR A 795 4.11 3.08 26.46
CA TYR A 795 2.93 3.88 26.78
C TYR A 795 3.35 4.98 27.76
N PRO A 796 3.23 6.27 27.42
CA PRO A 796 1.91 6.86 27.56
C PRO A 796 1.64 8.06 26.64
N ARG A 797 0.36 8.28 26.32
CA ARG A 797 -0.19 9.57 25.83
C ARG A 797 0.03 9.89 24.32
N TYR A 798 -0.87 9.36 23.46
CA TYR A 798 -1.09 9.82 22.06
C TYR A 798 -1.11 11.34 21.94
N GLY A 799 -0.37 11.92 21.00
CA GLY A 799 -0.20 13.37 20.86
C GLY A 799 1.24 13.74 20.55
N TYR A 800 1.44 14.94 20.00
CA TYR A 800 2.73 15.36 19.44
C TYR A 800 3.76 15.83 20.47
N TYR A 801 3.33 16.19 21.69
CA TYR A 801 4.17 16.93 22.64
C TYR A 801 4.49 16.08 23.88
N ILE A 802 5.70 16.26 24.41
CA ILE A 802 6.10 15.76 25.73
C ILE A 802 5.62 16.78 26.75
N LYS A 803 4.94 16.32 27.80
CA LYS A 803 4.45 17.20 28.86
C LYS A 803 5.24 16.97 30.12
#